data_AF-A0A1H5GR98-F1
#
_entry.id   AF-A0A1H5GR98-F1
#
_cell.length_a   1.000
_cell.length_b   1.000
_cell.length_c   1.000
_cell.angle_alpha   90.00
_cell.angle_beta   90.00
_cell.angle_gamma   90.00
#
_symmetry.space_group_name_H-M   'P 1'
#
loop_
_entity.id
_entity.type
_entity.pdbx_description
1 polymer ?
#
loop_
_entity_poly.entity_id
_entity_poly.type
_entity_poly.pdbx_seq_one_letter_code
_entity_poly.pdbx_strand_id
1 'polypeptide(L)'
;MRADGTAPGRPAPGGPDPGEVLRGCAREVLEVAEGIRAVAERTATTLRASGLTAARRPRTGLAARWALLRALTGGQGLGEPAGTTADGPRGGVARVLGAAGRALGGESLAALVALTSLRLRVAAVLADHPELAHAPGMRLLTRAVAADRDRDAVRALRALLHDRTAQRALSGLAPLIAELLAVRDVLDGKSETGGAAGAEGGAEAVDLADQRRRTLATEGSFLGFLRNIEVLSTDGRILVQNVRGPDGVVRYVLQAPGTAPGRPRSDAPQDLVGAWRDLCGTDSPYTRSLTRAVAGHGIPRGAELALIGHGEGGNAVLNLAQDEEFCRTYRVTHVIAVGSPAGDRKPADPRTWVATVTNQFDLVAAPDGGRAAPGACGTAVDHTAPAAPATPADHTHPAPTPSRPGRYDVEYAGPSREFPLCHRLREYIEHLRTLLPVARADIDEALTPYRGPVVRTQAYRLQDHAHPPAGHPFLTLATAPVRTTVGPVDVPVRYYDSAAAHLCFPVDPDAARSLLPDAPWLTPSRLGRRALAVLSVHEHRCTTIGPYTEIALSVLVDDLWRPRPHDAVTDLLRRVDLRRTGRYVLSLAVTTEAARVVAREIWGQPALRMRVEADLTGREIRARSQDLGLAVEGRLGPGVRCPDADRALYGRRATSTVRTLVRAHGGLRLHPGAGVRVRLGTAAAEPLAGQLRRLGIDAARPLFVLACPQFMAHRGGGAVLAR
;
A
#
# COMPACT_ATOMS: atom_id res chain seq x y z
N MET A 1 -20.86 -45.85 -37.06
CA MET A 1 -19.68 -46.29 -37.84
C MET A 1 -19.04 -45.02 -38.41
N ARG A 2 -17.93 -44.46 -37.93
CA ARG A 2 -16.77 -44.96 -37.19
C ARG A 2 -16.51 -44.13 -35.92
N ALA A 3 -15.95 -44.81 -34.93
CA ALA A 3 -15.34 -44.22 -33.74
C ALA A 3 -13.88 -43.87 -34.06
N ASP A 4 -13.38 -42.73 -33.56
CA ASP A 4 -11.96 -42.55 -33.25
C ASP A 4 -11.87 -41.52 -32.11
N GLY A 5 -11.83 -42.07 -30.89
CA GLY A 5 -11.41 -41.34 -29.70
C GLY A 5 -9.88 -41.36 -29.64
N THR A 6 -9.27 -40.19 -29.72
CA THR A 6 -7.87 -39.98 -29.32
C THR A 6 -7.88 -39.07 -28.10
N ALA A 7 -7.92 -39.69 -26.92
CA ALA A 7 -7.47 -39.03 -25.70
C ALA A 7 -5.96 -38.72 -25.85
N PRO A 8 -5.47 -37.55 -25.39
CA PRO A 8 -4.05 -37.25 -25.43
C PRO A 8 -3.28 -38.29 -24.60
N GLY A 9 -2.30 -38.94 -25.24
CA GLY A 9 -1.53 -40.03 -24.67
C GLY A 9 -0.79 -39.63 -23.39
N ARG A 10 -0.78 -40.55 -22.43
CA ARG A 10 0.02 -40.47 -21.20
C ARG A 10 1.51 -40.37 -21.60
N PRO A 11 2.30 -39.43 -21.03
CA PRO A 11 3.72 -39.33 -21.37
C PRO A 11 4.47 -40.61 -21.01
N ALA A 12 5.43 -41.00 -21.85
CA ALA A 12 6.25 -42.19 -21.68
C ALA A 12 7.00 -42.15 -20.33
N PRO A 13 7.11 -43.27 -19.60
CA PRO A 13 7.81 -43.29 -18.33
C PRO A 13 9.31 -43.16 -18.58
N GLY A 14 9.90 -42.04 -18.16
CA GLY A 14 11.34 -41.78 -18.23
C GLY A 14 11.79 -40.51 -18.97
N GLY A 15 10.87 -39.72 -19.54
CA GLY A 15 11.16 -38.37 -20.04
C GLY A 15 11.15 -37.32 -18.92
N PRO A 16 11.89 -36.20 -19.04
CA PRO A 16 11.81 -35.10 -18.09
C PRO A 16 10.36 -34.55 -18.03
N ASP A 17 9.90 -34.23 -16.83
CA ASP A 17 8.55 -33.70 -16.60
C ASP A 17 8.32 -32.46 -17.49
N PRO A 18 7.29 -32.45 -18.36
CA PRO A 18 7.00 -31.32 -19.24
C PRO A 18 6.87 -29.99 -18.47
N GLY A 19 6.33 -30.02 -17.26
CA GLY A 19 6.26 -28.85 -16.38
C GLY A 19 7.65 -28.36 -15.94
N GLU A 20 8.55 -29.27 -15.63
CA GLU A 20 9.94 -28.99 -15.22
C GLU A 20 10.77 -28.41 -16.37
N VAL A 21 10.64 -28.95 -17.59
CA VAL A 21 11.32 -28.41 -18.78
C VAL A 21 10.85 -26.99 -19.08
N LEU A 22 9.54 -26.74 -19.02
CA LEU A 22 8.98 -25.40 -19.23
C LEU A 22 9.42 -24.41 -18.15
N ARG A 23 9.51 -24.85 -16.88
CA ARG A 23 10.06 -24.05 -15.77
C ARG A 23 11.54 -23.71 -15.99
N GLY A 24 12.34 -24.65 -16.48
CA GLY A 24 13.75 -24.46 -16.84
C GLY A 24 13.92 -23.40 -17.94
N CYS A 25 13.26 -23.57 -19.07
CA CYS A 25 13.31 -22.62 -20.19
C CYS A 25 12.85 -21.22 -19.77
N ALA A 26 11.81 -21.14 -18.94
CA ALA A 26 11.33 -19.85 -18.47
C ALA A 26 12.33 -19.11 -17.59
N ARG A 27 13.12 -19.83 -16.76
CA ARG A 27 14.17 -19.23 -15.94
C ARG A 27 15.26 -18.61 -16.83
N GLU A 28 15.75 -19.36 -17.81
CA GLU A 28 16.76 -18.88 -18.77
C GLU A 28 16.26 -17.64 -19.53
N VAL A 29 15.00 -17.65 -19.99
CA VAL A 29 14.40 -16.50 -20.69
C VAL A 29 14.30 -15.28 -19.78
N LEU A 30 14.02 -15.46 -18.49
CA LEU A 30 13.96 -14.35 -17.53
C LEU A 30 15.36 -13.77 -17.25
N GLU A 31 16.38 -14.61 -17.07
CA GLU A 31 17.77 -14.16 -16.92
C GLU A 31 18.25 -13.36 -18.15
N VAL A 32 17.88 -13.78 -19.35
CA VAL A 32 18.13 -13.02 -20.58
C VAL A 32 17.42 -11.67 -20.56
N ALA A 33 16.17 -11.60 -20.09
CA ALA A 33 15.44 -10.34 -19.96
C ALA A 33 16.13 -9.37 -18.98
N GLU A 34 16.60 -9.88 -17.83
CA GLU A 34 17.35 -9.10 -16.85
C GLU A 34 18.70 -8.60 -17.41
N GLY A 35 19.40 -9.44 -18.18
CA GLY A 35 20.62 -9.07 -18.88
C GLY A 35 20.40 -7.94 -19.89
N ILE A 36 19.33 -8.02 -20.69
CA ILE A 36 18.93 -6.98 -21.66
C ILE A 36 18.64 -5.66 -20.93
N ARG A 37 17.93 -5.71 -19.80
CA ARG A 37 17.66 -4.53 -18.95
C ARG A 37 18.96 -3.91 -18.43
N ALA A 38 19.86 -4.72 -17.89
CA ALA A 38 21.15 -4.22 -17.37
C ALA A 38 22.00 -3.55 -18.47
N VAL A 39 21.94 -4.06 -19.70
CA VAL A 39 22.58 -3.40 -20.87
C VAL A 39 21.91 -2.07 -21.20
N ALA A 40 20.58 -2.00 -21.16
CA ALA A 40 19.83 -0.78 -21.40
C ALA A 40 20.15 0.31 -20.34
N GLU A 41 20.19 -0.06 -19.07
CA GLU A 41 20.54 0.84 -17.95
C GLU A 41 21.97 1.39 -18.08
N ARG A 42 22.95 0.54 -18.39
CA ARG A 42 24.34 0.99 -18.64
C ARG A 42 24.42 1.91 -19.85
N THR A 43 23.67 1.62 -20.91
CA THR A 43 23.61 2.44 -22.13
C THR A 43 23.00 3.82 -21.83
N ALA A 44 21.91 3.87 -21.05
CA ALA A 44 21.26 5.10 -20.62
C ALA A 44 22.14 5.93 -19.67
N THR A 45 22.85 5.27 -18.75
CA THR A 45 23.81 5.93 -17.85
C THR A 45 24.97 6.54 -18.63
N THR A 46 25.50 5.81 -19.60
CA THR A 46 26.56 6.28 -20.51
C THR A 46 26.09 7.48 -21.34
N LEU A 47 24.85 7.46 -21.84
CA LEU A 47 24.24 8.57 -22.57
C LEU A 47 24.15 9.86 -21.72
N ARG A 48 23.93 9.72 -20.39
CA ARG A 48 23.79 10.83 -19.43
C ARG A 48 25.12 11.33 -18.88
N ALA A 49 26.20 10.55 -18.98
CA ALA A 49 27.50 10.91 -18.46
C ALA A 49 28.07 12.17 -19.15
N SER A 50 28.51 13.14 -18.34
CA SER A 50 29.05 14.44 -18.76
C SER A 50 30.30 14.33 -19.65
N GLY A 51 31.02 13.21 -19.61
CA GLY A 51 32.23 12.97 -20.41
C GLY A 51 32.03 13.01 -21.93
N LEU A 52 30.81 12.76 -22.41
CA LEU A 52 30.48 12.87 -23.84
C LEU A 52 30.40 14.33 -24.34
N THR A 53 30.29 15.31 -23.42
CA THR A 53 30.31 16.75 -23.74
C THR A 53 31.72 17.33 -23.78
N ALA A 54 32.68 16.68 -23.13
CA ALA A 54 34.07 17.10 -23.00
C ALA A 54 35.02 16.44 -24.03
N ALA A 55 34.47 15.79 -25.06
CA ALA A 55 35.29 15.13 -26.09
C ALA A 55 36.03 16.16 -26.97
N ARG A 56 37.34 15.98 -27.17
CA ARG A 56 38.21 16.82 -28.02
C ARG A 56 37.74 16.96 -29.49
N ARG A 57 36.75 16.18 -29.93
CA ARG A 57 36.11 16.26 -31.25
C ARG A 57 34.58 16.30 -31.10
N PRO A 58 33.93 17.47 -31.20
CA PRO A 58 32.50 17.62 -30.91
C PRO A 58 31.59 16.86 -31.89
N ARG A 59 32.03 16.68 -33.14
CA ARG A 59 31.26 15.96 -34.18
C ARG A 59 31.16 14.45 -33.92
N THR A 60 32.22 13.82 -33.39
CA THR A 60 32.20 12.38 -33.07
C THR A 60 31.43 12.09 -31.78
N GLY A 61 31.49 13.01 -30.80
CA GLY A 61 30.68 12.92 -29.57
C GLY A 61 29.17 12.98 -29.85
N LEU A 62 28.75 13.89 -30.74
CA LEU A 62 27.36 13.96 -31.20
C LEU A 62 26.92 12.68 -31.91
N ALA A 63 27.73 12.13 -32.83
CA ALA A 63 27.42 10.91 -33.54
C ALA A 63 27.27 9.69 -32.59
N ALA A 64 28.16 9.55 -31.62
CA ALA A 64 28.07 8.51 -30.59
C ALA A 64 26.81 8.66 -29.73
N ARG A 65 26.46 9.90 -29.34
CA ARG A 65 25.23 10.19 -28.58
C ARG A 65 23.97 9.83 -29.37
N TRP A 66 23.95 10.11 -30.67
CA TRP A 66 22.87 9.71 -31.57
C TRP A 66 22.78 8.19 -31.79
N ALA A 67 23.91 7.48 -31.77
CA ALA A 67 23.92 6.01 -31.86
C ALA A 67 23.36 5.37 -30.57
N LEU A 68 23.79 5.84 -29.39
CA LEU A 68 23.27 5.38 -28.09
C LEU A 68 21.77 5.70 -27.92
N LEU A 69 21.34 6.90 -28.33
CA LEU A 69 19.93 7.27 -28.32
C LEU A 69 19.11 6.37 -29.26
N ARG A 70 19.59 6.12 -30.50
CA ARG A 70 18.91 5.20 -31.43
C ARG A 70 18.87 3.77 -30.92
N ALA A 71 19.91 3.29 -30.23
CA ALA A 71 19.94 1.98 -29.62
C ALA A 71 18.90 1.85 -28.48
N LEU A 72 18.63 2.94 -27.75
CA LEU A 72 17.62 2.96 -26.68
C LEU A 72 16.19 3.18 -27.20
N THR A 73 15.99 4.04 -28.19
CA THR A 73 14.65 4.50 -28.62
C THR A 73 14.19 3.93 -29.97
N GLY A 74 15.02 3.17 -30.68
CA GLY A 74 14.66 2.57 -31.96
C GLY A 74 13.67 1.41 -31.80
N GLY A 75 12.79 1.20 -32.78
CA GLY A 75 11.81 0.09 -32.77
C GLY A 75 12.42 -1.32 -32.86
N GLN A 76 13.71 -1.42 -33.18
CA GLN A 76 14.55 -2.63 -33.15
C GLN A 76 15.62 -2.57 -32.03
N GLY A 77 15.53 -1.57 -31.15
CA GLY A 77 16.48 -1.30 -30.07
C GLY A 77 16.00 -1.85 -28.72
N LEU A 78 16.68 -1.42 -27.65
CA LEU A 78 16.44 -1.90 -26.28
C LEU A 78 15.12 -1.39 -25.67
N GLY A 79 14.54 -0.31 -26.21
CA GLY A 79 13.17 0.13 -25.93
C GLY A 79 12.96 0.81 -24.57
N GLU A 80 13.95 1.56 -24.07
CA GLU A 80 13.82 2.36 -22.85
C GLU A 80 13.31 3.77 -23.18
N PRO A 81 12.31 4.32 -22.45
CA PRO A 81 11.93 5.71 -22.61
C PRO A 81 13.12 6.58 -22.19
N ALA A 82 13.67 7.36 -23.12
CA ALA A 82 14.66 8.38 -22.79
C ALA A 82 14.04 9.34 -21.76
N GLY A 83 14.38 9.12 -20.49
CA GLY A 83 13.71 9.71 -19.35
C GLY A 83 13.64 11.23 -19.40
N THR A 84 12.44 11.74 -19.14
CA THR A 84 12.23 13.11 -18.69
C THR A 84 12.73 13.25 -17.26
N THR A 85 13.97 13.68 -17.08
CA THR A 85 14.42 14.31 -15.85
C THR A 85 14.82 15.76 -16.17
N ALA A 86 14.14 16.68 -15.48
CA ALA A 86 14.46 18.08 -15.51
C ALA A 86 15.72 18.27 -14.65
N ASP A 87 16.89 18.34 -15.28
CA ASP A 87 18.01 19.17 -14.85
C ASP A 87 19.10 19.20 -15.94
N GLY A 88 19.26 20.36 -16.56
CA GLY A 88 20.25 20.64 -17.61
C GLY A 88 19.85 21.84 -18.50
N PRO A 89 20.77 22.77 -18.83
CA PRO A 89 20.41 24.11 -19.31
C PRO A 89 19.92 24.12 -20.77
N ARG A 90 18.80 24.82 -20.99
CA ARG A 90 18.28 25.42 -22.23
C ARG A 90 18.71 24.78 -23.56
N GLY A 91 17.81 23.97 -24.15
CA GLY A 91 17.84 23.62 -25.58
C GLY A 91 16.49 23.07 -26.07
N GLY A 92 15.76 23.86 -26.87
CA GLY A 92 14.37 23.58 -27.30
C GLY A 92 14.16 22.32 -28.15
N VAL A 93 15.23 21.70 -28.66
CA VAL A 93 15.15 20.52 -29.55
C VAL A 93 14.91 19.22 -28.77
N ALA A 94 15.35 19.12 -27.51
CA ALA A 94 15.12 17.94 -26.67
C ALA A 94 13.66 17.80 -26.22
N ARG A 95 12.91 18.91 -26.15
CA ARG A 95 11.50 18.92 -25.77
C ARG A 95 10.59 18.47 -26.92
N VAL A 96 11.00 18.73 -28.16
CA VAL A 96 10.31 18.25 -29.38
C VAL A 96 10.60 16.77 -29.62
N LEU A 97 11.82 16.30 -29.34
CA LEU A 97 12.18 14.88 -29.45
C LEU A 97 11.65 14.02 -28.28
N GLY A 98 11.53 14.57 -27.07
CA GLY A 98 10.86 13.90 -25.95
C GLY A 98 9.34 13.76 -26.15
N ALA A 99 8.73 14.66 -26.92
CA ALA A 99 7.35 14.53 -27.38
C ALA A 99 7.23 13.48 -28.52
N ALA A 100 8.20 13.42 -29.43
CA ALA A 100 8.25 12.41 -30.50
C ALA A 100 8.54 10.98 -29.96
N GLY A 101 9.34 10.83 -28.90
CA GLY A 101 9.58 9.54 -28.24
C GLY A 101 8.36 9.00 -27.48
N ARG A 102 7.46 9.87 -27.01
CA ARG A 102 6.14 9.46 -26.47
C ARG A 102 5.15 9.08 -27.58
N ALA A 103 5.31 9.64 -28.77
CA ALA A 103 4.47 9.31 -29.93
C ALA A 103 4.94 8.03 -30.65
N LEU A 104 6.20 7.63 -30.49
CA LEU A 104 6.80 6.41 -31.06
C LEU A 104 7.09 5.33 -30.00
N GLY A 105 6.31 5.31 -28.90
CA GLY A 105 6.50 4.42 -27.75
C GLY A 105 6.53 2.93 -28.10
N GLY A 106 7.72 2.39 -28.35
CA GLY A 106 7.99 0.96 -28.30
C GLY A 106 8.11 0.50 -26.84
N GLU A 107 7.53 -0.65 -26.52
CA GLU A 107 7.74 -1.34 -25.25
C GLU A 107 9.20 -1.85 -25.17
N SER A 108 9.78 -1.92 -23.97
CA SER A 108 11.14 -2.40 -23.74
C SER A 108 11.33 -3.84 -24.22
N LEU A 109 12.47 -4.13 -24.86
CA LEU A 109 12.82 -5.50 -25.27
C LEU A 109 12.89 -6.43 -24.05
N ALA A 110 13.39 -5.93 -22.91
CA ALA A 110 13.42 -6.70 -21.67
C ALA A 110 12.01 -7.07 -21.19
N ALA A 111 11.04 -6.15 -21.31
CA ALA A 111 9.65 -6.40 -20.98
C ALA A 111 9.00 -7.48 -21.86
N LEU A 112 9.30 -7.45 -23.17
CA LEU A 112 8.80 -8.44 -24.12
C LEU A 112 9.40 -9.83 -23.88
N VAL A 113 10.71 -9.91 -23.58
CA VAL A 113 11.38 -11.18 -23.25
C VAL A 113 10.88 -11.73 -21.90
N ALA A 114 10.67 -10.88 -20.89
CA ALA A 114 10.10 -11.28 -19.61
C ALA A 114 8.66 -11.84 -19.74
N LEU A 115 7.85 -11.30 -20.65
CA LEU A 115 6.52 -11.82 -20.96
C LEU A 115 6.56 -13.24 -21.55
N THR A 116 7.61 -13.56 -22.32
CA THR A 116 7.83 -14.91 -22.85
C THR A 116 8.16 -15.92 -21.74
N SER A 117 8.92 -15.51 -20.71
CA SER A 117 9.12 -16.32 -19.50
C SER A 117 7.78 -16.60 -18.79
N LEU A 118 6.94 -15.57 -18.64
CA LEU A 118 5.61 -15.72 -18.04
C LEU A 118 4.73 -16.71 -18.83
N ARG A 119 4.76 -16.66 -20.16
CA ARG A 119 4.04 -17.62 -21.04
C ARG A 119 4.43 -19.05 -20.74
N LEU A 120 5.74 -19.32 -20.70
CA LEU A 120 6.28 -20.66 -20.47
C LEU A 120 5.90 -21.19 -19.08
N ARG A 121 5.87 -20.34 -18.04
CA ARG A 121 5.49 -20.74 -16.68
C ARG A 121 4.00 -20.94 -16.51
N VAL A 122 3.17 -20.09 -17.13
CA VAL A 122 1.72 -20.31 -17.18
C VAL A 122 1.43 -21.66 -17.86
N ALA A 123 2.13 -21.98 -18.94
CA ALA A 123 2.03 -23.27 -19.59
C ALA A 123 2.50 -24.43 -18.68
N ALA A 124 3.60 -24.26 -17.94
CA ALA A 124 4.08 -25.25 -16.97
C ALA A 124 3.04 -25.53 -15.87
N VAL A 125 2.45 -24.48 -15.30
CA VAL A 125 1.43 -24.60 -14.25
C VAL A 125 0.15 -25.25 -14.79
N LEU A 126 -0.24 -24.95 -16.02
CA LEU A 126 -1.39 -25.62 -16.66
C LEU A 126 -1.11 -27.08 -17.03
N ALA A 127 0.17 -27.44 -17.25
CA ALA A 127 0.59 -28.83 -17.44
C ALA A 127 0.54 -29.62 -16.13
N ASP A 128 1.01 -29.01 -15.03
CA ASP A 128 1.03 -29.61 -13.69
C ASP A 128 -0.38 -29.64 -13.05
N HIS A 129 -1.23 -28.66 -13.39
CA HIS A 129 -2.55 -28.42 -12.80
C HIS A 129 -3.62 -28.07 -13.86
N PRO A 130 -4.08 -29.04 -14.68
CA PRO A 130 -5.06 -28.79 -15.74
C PRO A 130 -6.42 -28.27 -15.21
N GLU A 131 -6.77 -28.54 -13.95
CA GLU A 131 -7.95 -28.02 -13.27
C GLU A 131 -7.97 -26.48 -13.19
N LEU A 132 -6.79 -25.85 -13.13
CA LEU A 132 -6.67 -24.39 -13.06
C LEU A 132 -7.05 -23.71 -14.37
N ALA A 133 -7.06 -24.42 -15.50
CA ALA A 133 -7.47 -23.85 -16.80
C ALA A 133 -8.88 -23.24 -16.77
N HIS A 134 -9.75 -23.76 -15.90
CA HIS A 134 -11.14 -23.33 -15.73
C HIS A 134 -11.32 -22.31 -14.60
N ALA A 135 -10.27 -21.91 -13.89
CA ALA A 135 -10.35 -20.87 -12.87
C ALA A 135 -10.53 -19.50 -13.55
N PRO A 136 -11.43 -18.61 -13.04
CA PRO A 136 -11.65 -17.30 -13.64
C PRO A 136 -10.39 -16.42 -13.69
N GLY A 137 -9.51 -16.51 -12.69
CA GLY A 137 -8.21 -15.82 -12.67
C GLY A 137 -7.24 -16.33 -13.73
N MET A 138 -7.13 -17.66 -13.88
CA MET A 138 -6.27 -18.28 -14.90
C MET A 138 -6.78 -18.00 -16.31
N ARG A 139 -8.09 -18.05 -16.57
CA ARG A 139 -8.65 -17.66 -17.88
C ARG A 139 -8.36 -16.21 -18.24
N LEU A 140 -8.39 -15.30 -17.26
CA LEU A 140 -8.02 -13.90 -17.47
C LEU A 140 -6.52 -13.76 -17.78
N LEU A 141 -5.67 -14.47 -17.04
CA LEU A 141 -4.22 -14.48 -17.26
C LEU A 141 -3.86 -15.09 -18.63
N THR A 142 -4.38 -16.28 -18.95
CA THR A 142 -4.16 -16.92 -20.26
C THR A 142 -4.68 -16.06 -21.39
N ARG A 143 -5.82 -15.37 -21.27
CA ARG A 143 -6.29 -14.42 -22.29
C ARG A 143 -5.40 -13.20 -22.43
N ALA A 144 -4.94 -12.63 -21.31
CA ALA A 144 -4.00 -11.50 -21.34
C ALA A 144 -2.69 -11.91 -22.03
N VAL A 145 -2.21 -13.12 -21.75
CA VAL A 145 -0.94 -13.64 -22.22
C VAL A 145 -1.01 -14.20 -23.66
N ALA A 146 -2.15 -14.76 -24.09
CA ALA A 146 -2.34 -15.42 -25.39
C ALA A 146 -2.87 -14.51 -26.51
N ALA A 147 -3.16 -13.23 -26.25
CA ALA A 147 -3.78 -12.33 -27.23
C ALA A 147 -2.90 -11.94 -28.45
N ASP A 148 -1.76 -12.60 -28.66
CA ASP A 148 -0.75 -12.37 -29.73
C ASP A 148 -0.42 -10.89 -30.01
N ARG A 149 -0.58 -10.07 -28.97
CA ARG A 149 -0.36 -8.63 -28.95
C ARG A 149 0.35 -8.31 -27.65
N ASP A 150 1.65 -8.54 -27.63
CA ASP A 150 2.50 -8.43 -26.42
C ASP A 150 2.33 -7.08 -25.69
N ARG A 151 2.03 -6.00 -26.43
CA ARG A 151 1.76 -4.67 -25.87
C ARG A 151 0.44 -4.57 -25.10
N ASP A 152 -0.60 -5.23 -25.59
CA ASP A 152 -1.91 -5.26 -24.93
C ASP A 152 -1.89 -6.24 -23.75
N ALA A 153 -1.08 -7.30 -23.84
CA ALA A 153 -0.80 -8.22 -22.76
C ALA A 153 -0.13 -7.52 -21.56
N VAL A 154 0.92 -6.72 -21.81
CA VAL A 154 1.60 -5.93 -20.75
C VAL A 154 0.65 -4.91 -20.11
N ARG A 155 -0.15 -4.20 -20.91
CA ARG A 155 -1.15 -3.24 -20.38
C ARG A 155 -2.26 -3.93 -19.60
N ALA A 156 -2.73 -5.09 -20.05
CA ALA A 156 -3.73 -5.89 -19.35
C ALA A 156 -3.18 -6.50 -18.04
N LEU A 157 -1.92 -6.95 -18.05
CA LEU A 157 -1.24 -7.48 -16.87
C LEU A 157 -1.03 -6.40 -15.81
N ARG A 158 -0.55 -5.21 -16.21
CA ARG A 158 -0.43 -4.04 -15.31
C ARG A 158 -1.79 -3.63 -14.74
N ALA A 159 -2.85 -3.66 -15.54
CA ALA A 159 -4.21 -3.40 -15.08
C ALA A 159 -4.74 -4.46 -14.12
N LEU A 160 -4.46 -5.75 -14.36
CA LEU A 160 -4.83 -6.88 -13.52
C LEU A 160 -4.15 -6.82 -12.14
N LEU A 161 -2.85 -6.49 -12.11
CA LEU A 161 -2.07 -6.35 -10.87
C LEU A 161 -2.55 -5.17 -10.01
N HIS A 162 -3.09 -4.12 -10.63
CA HIS A 162 -3.67 -2.95 -9.95
C HIS A 162 -5.18 -3.08 -9.64
N ASP A 163 -5.86 -4.14 -10.11
CA ASP A 163 -7.29 -4.36 -9.85
C ASP A 163 -7.50 -5.18 -8.56
N ARG A 164 -7.99 -4.49 -7.52
CA ARG A 164 -8.28 -5.06 -6.18
C ARG A 164 -9.30 -6.21 -6.19
N THR A 165 -10.11 -6.31 -7.24
CA THR A 165 -11.09 -7.39 -7.44
C THR A 165 -10.47 -8.58 -8.15
N ALA A 166 -9.52 -8.33 -9.07
CA ALA A 166 -8.73 -9.37 -9.72
C ALA A 166 -7.79 -10.08 -8.73
N GLN A 167 -7.25 -9.36 -7.74
CA GLN A 167 -6.43 -9.91 -6.66
C GLN A 167 -7.13 -11.01 -5.84
N ARG A 168 -8.47 -11.00 -5.72
CA ARG A 168 -9.23 -12.11 -5.12
C ARG A 168 -9.38 -13.33 -6.03
N ALA A 169 -9.31 -13.12 -7.35
CA ALA A 169 -9.32 -14.19 -8.34
C ALA A 169 -7.92 -14.81 -8.57
N LEU A 170 -6.85 -14.15 -8.09
CA LEU A 170 -5.47 -14.66 -8.11
C LEU A 170 -5.22 -15.79 -7.08
N SER A 171 -6.20 -16.16 -6.25
CA SER A 171 -6.10 -17.30 -5.31
C SER A 171 -5.83 -18.64 -6.00
N GLY A 172 -6.20 -18.79 -7.29
CA GLY A 172 -5.85 -19.95 -8.12
C GLY A 172 -4.52 -19.81 -8.90
N LEU A 173 -3.76 -18.73 -8.69
CA LEU A 173 -2.49 -18.44 -9.39
C LEU A 173 -1.28 -18.48 -8.44
N ALA A 174 -1.49 -19.05 -7.26
CA ALA A 174 -0.51 -19.42 -6.24
C ALA A 174 0.92 -19.66 -6.76
N PRO A 175 1.15 -20.56 -7.74
CA PRO A 175 2.50 -20.97 -8.12
C PRO A 175 3.18 -19.95 -9.03
N LEU A 176 2.47 -18.90 -9.49
CA LEU A 176 2.93 -17.90 -10.46
C LEU A 176 3.19 -16.53 -9.82
N ILE A 177 2.91 -16.37 -8.53
CA ILE A 177 2.96 -15.07 -7.85
C ILE A 177 4.37 -14.50 -7.83
N ALA A 178 5.38 -15.26 -7.40
CA ALA A 178 6.79 -14.82 -7.37
C ALA A 178 7.29 -14.34 -8.74
N GLU A 179 6.75 -14.93 -9.81
CA GLU A 179 7.18 -14.69 -11.19
C GLU A 179 6.42 -13.53 -11.85
N LEU A 180 5.13 -13.38 -11.54
CA LEU A 180 4.40 -12.16 -11.85
C LEU A 180 5.08 -10.93 -11.22
N LEU A 181 5.74 -11.10 -10.07
CA LEU A 181 6.50 -10.06 -9.40
C LEU A 181 7.86 -9.80 -10.05
N ALA A 182 8.62 -10.83 -10.42
CA ALA A 182 9.88 -10.67 -11.16
C ALA A 182 9.66 -9.98 -12.52
N VAL A 183 8.61 -10.39 -13.24
CA VAL A 183 8.18 -9.75 -14.49
C VAL A 183 7.72 -8.31 -14.22
N ARG A 184 6.98 -8.05 -13.13
CA ARG A 184 6.60 -6.67 -12.74
C ARG A 184 7.82 -5.79 -12.49
N ASP A 185 8.85 -6.27 -11.80
CA ASP A 185 10.05 -5.49 -11.52
C ASP A 185 10.86 -5.17 -12.79
N VAL A 186 10.78 -6.03 -13.81
CA VAL A 186 11.29 -5.74 -15.16
C VAL A 186 10.39 -4.74 -15.90
N LEU A 187 9.07 -4.79 -15.69
CA LEU A 187 8.07 -3.90 -16.32
C LEU A 187 7.99 -2.49 -15.72
N ASP A 188 8.27 -2.35 -14.42
CA ASP A 188 8.17 -1.08 -13.68
C ASP A 188 9.54 -0.40 -13.52
N GLY A 189 10.63 -1.10 -13.89
CA GLY A 189 12.01 -0.63 -13.73
C GLY A 189 12.44 -0.65 -12.26
N LYS A 190 13.66 -1.10 -11.95
CA LYS A 190 14.18 -1.01 -10.58
C LYS A 190 14.23 0.47 -10.20
N SER A 191 13.35 0.89 -9.31
CA SER A 191 13.48 2.15 -8.59
C SER A 191 14.59 2.00 -7.53
N GLU A 192 15.81 1.74 -7.98
CA GLU A 192 17.01 1.91 -7.17
C GLU A 192 17.68 3.19 -7.65
N THR A 193 17.21 4.33 -7.15
CA THR A 193 17.98 5.59 -7.11
C THR A 193 17.27 6.62 -6.24
N GLY A 194 17.80 6.79 -5.04
CA GLY A 194 17.43 7.82 -4.08
C GLY A 194 17.83 7.36 -2.70
N GLY A 195 18.96 7.87 -2.20
CA GLY A 195 19.54 7.47 -0.92
C GLY A 195 18.52 7.45 0.23
N ALA A 196 18.80 6.56 1.19
CA ALA A 196 18.09 6.38 2.45
C ALA A 196 17.60 7.72 3.05
N ALA A 197 16.35 8.05 2.75
CA ALA A 197 15.52 8.94 3.55
C ALA A 197 14.29 8.10 3.91
N GLY A 198 14.47 7.31 4.97
CA GLY A 198 13.52 6.30 5.43
C GLY A 198 12.16 6.91 5.74
N ALA A 199 11.12 6.27 5.24
CA ALA A 199 9.74 6.48 5.64
C ALA A 199 9.59 6.21 7.15
N GLU A 200 9.53 7.22 8.00
CA GLU A 200 9.45 7.03 9.47
C GLU A 200 8.23 6.18 9.86
N GLY A 201 8.44 4.94 10.32
CA GLY A 201 7.35 4.16 10.92
C GLY A 201 6.85 4.85 12.20
N GLY A 202 5.55 4.74 12.49
CA GLY A 202 4.92 5.31 13.69
C GLY A 202 4.26 4.25 14.57
N ALA A 203 4.29 4.45 15.88
CA ALA A 203 3.58 3.60 16.84
C ALA A 203 3.03 4.45 17.99
N GLU A 204 1.72 4.38 18.20
CA GLU A 204 1.02 5.08 19.29
C GLU A 204 0.51 4.06 20.31
N ALA A 205 0.78 4.28 21.60
CA ALA A 205 0.25 3.46 22.67
C ALA A 205 -1.27 3.66 22.78
N VAL A 206 -2.04 2.57 22.77
CA VAL A 206 -3.51 2.63 22.82
C VAL A 206 -4.04 1.73 23.92
N ASP A 207 -5.00 2.25 24.68
CA ASP A 207 -5.78 1.46 25.63
C ASP A 207 -6.75 0.51 24.93
N LEU A 208 -6.67 -0.76 25.29
CA LEU A 208 -7.65 -1.76 24.86
C LEU A 208 -8.94 -1.60 25.67
N ALA A 209 -10.10 -1.70 25.02
CA ALA A 209 -11.38 -1.75 25.72
C ALA A 209 -11.40 -2.93 26.73
N ASP A 210 -12.05 -2.75 27.87
CA ASP A 210 -12.01 -3.71 28.98
C ASP A 210 -12.45 -5.13 28.61
N GLN A 211 -13.42 -5.25 27.70
CA GLN A 211 -13.86 -6.55 27.17
C GLN A 211 -12.73 -7.29 26.43
N ARG A 212 -11.88 -6.57 25.69
CA ARG A 212 -10.76 -7.15 24.93
C ARG A 212 -9.56 -7.46 25.82
N ARG A 213 -9.30 -6.66 26.86
CA ARG A 213 -8.27 -6.97 27.86
C ARG A 213 -8.55 -8.32 28.54
N ARG A 214 -9.82 -8.63 28.82
CA ARG A 214 -10.24 -9.91 29.43
C ARG A 214 -10.03 -11.14 28.54
N THR A 215 -9.98 -10.96 27.22
CA THR A 215 -9.74 -12.06 26.26
C THR A 215 -8.25 -12.32 25.97
N LEU A 216 -7.35 -11.42 26.38
CA LEU A 216 -5.91 -11.63 26.20
C LEU A 216 -5.38 -12.64 27.21
N ALA A 217 -4.39 -13.42 26.79
CA ALA A 217 -3.72 -14.38 27.66
C ALA A 217 -3.05 -13.65 28.84
N THR A 218 -3.36 -14.11 30.05
CA THR A 218 -2.78 -13.62 31.32
C THR A 218 -1.50 -14.36 31.70
N GLU A 219 -1.18 -15.43 30.99
CA GLU A 219 0.06 -16.21 31.14
C GLU A 219 0.72 -16.40 29.78
N GLY A 220 2.06 -16.39 29.78
CA GLY A 220 2.86 -16.65 28.60
C GLY A 220 2.79 -18.11 28.16
N SER A 221 2.37 -18.33 26.92
CA SER A 221 2.37 -19.63 26.24
C SER A 221 2.30 -19.43 24.74
N PHE A 222 2.82 -20.38 23.95
CA PHE A 222 2.83 -20.24 22.48
C PHE A 222 1.43 -20.01 21.90
N LEU A 223 0.46 -20.85 22.25
CA LEU A 223 -0.93 -20.69 21.81
C LEU A 223 -1.59 -19.44 22.39
N GLY A 224 -1.21 -18.99 23.59
CA GLY A 224 -1.68 -17.75 24.18
C GLY A 224 -1.27 -16.54 23.34
N PHE A 225 0.00 -16.49 22.92
CA PHE A 225 0.51 -15.44 22.03
C PHE A 225 -0.18 -15.47 20.67
N LEU A 226 -0.38 -16.64 20.06
CA LEU A 226 -1.10 -16.72 18.78
C LEU A 226 -2.58 -16.28 18.90
N ARG A 227 -3.27 -16.63 20.00
CA ARG A 227 -4.64 -16.16 20.26
C ARG A 227 -4.70 -14.63 20.40
N ASN A 228 -3.74 -14.04 21.11
CA ASN A 228 -3.62 -12.59 21.21
C ASN A 228 -3.43 -11.96 19.82
N ILE A 229 -2.55 -12.53 18.99
CA ILE A 229 -2.34 -12.08 17.60
C ILE A 229 -3.65 -12.17 16.81
N GLU A 230 -4.40 -13.27 16.90
CA GLU A 230 -5.69 -13.46 16.23
C GLU A 230 -6.71 -12.38 16.63
N VAL A 231 -6.79 -12.05 17.92
CA VAL A 231 -7.66 -10.97 18.44
C VAL A 231 -7.26 -9.61 17.83
N LEU A 232 -5.97 -9.36 17.62
CA LEU A 232 -5.43 -8.08 17.15
C LEU A 232 -5.42 -7.91 15.64
N SER A 233 -5.39 -9.00 14.86
CA SER A 233 -5.33 -8.99 13.39
C SER A 233 -6.42 -8.15 12.72
N THR A 234 -7.55 -7.89 13.41
CA THR A 234 -8.69 -7.13 12.86
C THR A 234 -8.53 -5.60 12.92
N ASP A 235 -7.54 -5.07 13.66
CA ASP A 235 -7.54 -3.67 14.08
C ASP A 235 -6.23 -2.89 13.82
N GLY A 236 -5.23 -3.45 13.13
CA GLY A 236 -4.00 -2.73 12.80
C GLY A 236 -3.08 -2.48 14.01
N ARG A 237 -3.14 -3.34 15.02
CA ARG A 237 -2.47 -3.18 16.32
C ARG A 237 -1.49 -4.30 16.57
N ILE A 238 -0.46 -4.02 17.36
CA ILE A 238 0.46 -5.03 17.89
C ILE A 238 0.37 -5.08 19.41
N LEU A 239 0.91 -6.15 20.00
CA LEU A 239 1.04 -6.27 21.45
C LEU A 239 2.51 -6.34 21.85
N VAL A 240 2.84 -5.65 22.93
CA VAL A 240 4.06 -5.88 23.69
C VAL A 240 3.63 -6.30 25.11
N GLN A 241 4.04 -7.49 25.52
CA GLN A 241 3.77 -8.02 26.86
C GLN A 241 5.06 -8.24 27.65
N ASN A 242 5.01 -7.97 28.95
CA ASN A 242 6.06 -8.31 29.90
C ASN A 242 5.64 -9.59 30.60
N VAL A 243 6.45 -10.64 30.47
CA VAL A 243 6.20 -11.94 31.09
C VAL A 243 7.25 -12.18 32.16
N ARG A 244 6.82 -12.53 33.37
CA ARG A 244 7.73 -12.99 34.41
C ARG A 244 7.97 -14.49 34.18
N GLY A 245 9.19 -14.84 33.80
CA GLY A 245 9.62 -16.21 33.60
C GLY A 245 9.56 -17.04 34.90
N PRO A 246 9.69 -18.38 34.79
CA PRO A 246 9.70 -19.25 35.97
C PRO A 246 10.90 -18.98 36.89
N ASP A 247 11.97 -18.41 36.37
CA ASP A 247 13.16 -17.94 37.07
C ASP A 247 12.99 -16.55 37.72
N GLY A 248 11.80 -15.95 37.64
CA GLY A 248 11.49 -14.65 38.20
C GLY A 248 11.95 -13.45 37.37
N VAL A 249 12.67 -13.67 36.26
CA VAL A 249 13.17 -12.63 35.36
C VAL A 249 12.03 -12.11 34.47
N VAL A 250 11.91 -10.79 34.33
CA VAL A 250 10.92 -10.18 33.43
C VAL A 250 11.50 -10.09 32.02
N ARG A 251 10.83 -10.76 31.08
CA ARG A 251 11.17 -10.78 29.65
C ARG A 251 10.05 -10.17 28.81
N TYR A 252 10.36 -9.84 27.57
CA TYR A 252 9.44 -9.10 26.69
C TYR A 252 9.04 -9.94 25.49
N VAL A 253 7.77 -9.86 25.09
CA VAL A 253 7.24 -10.58 23.93
C VAL A 253 6.56 -9.60 23.00
N LEU A 254 7.09 -9.45 21.78
CA LEU A 254 6.47 -8.73 20.68
C LEU A 254 5.57 -9.66 19.88
N GLN A 255 4.31 -9.28 19.71
CA GLN A 255 3.29 -10.06 19.02
C GLN A 255 2.76 -9.28 17.82
N ALA A 256 3.13 -9.72 16.62
CA ALA A 256 2.89 -9.03 15.36
C ALA A 256 1.88 -9.78 14.46
N PRO A 257 0.65 -9.25 14.25
CA PRO A 257 -0.32 -9.88 13.37
C PRO A 257 0.00 -9.71 11.89
N GLY A 258 -0.57 -10.61 11.08
CA GLY A 258 -0.67 -10.46 9.63
C GLY A 258 -1.90 -9.64 9.22
N THR A 259 -2.04 -9.41 7.92
CA THR A 259 -3.22 -8.75 7.33
C THR A 259 -4.50 -9.54 7.59
N ALA A 260 -5.54 -8.91 8.15
CA ALA A 260 -6.85 -9.54 8.19
C ALA A 260 -7.43 -9.69 6.77
N PRO A 261 -8.04 -10.83 6.42
CA PRO A 261 -8.83 -10.97 5.20
C PRO A 261 -10.07 -10.07 5.30
N GLY A 262 -10.01 -8.90 4.66
CA GLY A 262 -11.01 -7.84 4.77
C GLY A 262 -10.44 -6.50 4.31
N ARG A 263 -11.25 -5.44 4.29
CA ARG A 263 -10.80 -4.08 3.92
C ARG A 263 -9.62 -3.66 4.81
N PRO A 264 -8.42 -3.40 4.27
CA PRO A 264 -7.38 -2.70 5.00
C PRO A 264 -7.93 -1.32 5.39
N ARG A 265 -7.91 -0.98 6.68
CA ARG A 265 -8.05 0.41 7.10
C ARG A 265 -6.70 1.07 6.79
N SER A 266 -6.70 2.05 5.91
CA SER A 266 -5.54 2.53 5.14
C SER A 266 -4.46 3.30 5.89
N ASP A 267 -4.27 3.03 7.18
CA ASP A 267 -3.30 3.72 8.04
C ASP A 267 -2.37 2.71 8.74
N ALA A 268 -2.68 1.41 8.68
CA ALA A 268 -1.83 0.37 9.22
C ALA A 268 -0.78 -0.03 8.17
N PRO A 269 0.51 -0.19 8.53
CA PRO A 269 1.54 -0.68 7.62
C PRO A 269 1.23 -2.09 7.08
N GLN A 270 0.28 -2.78 7.71
CA GLN A 270 -0.27 -4.09 7.34
C GLN A 270 -1.21 -4.04 6.11
N ASP A 271 -0.87 -3.29 5.06
CA ASP A 271 -1.57 -3.37 3.77
C ASP A 271 -0.99 -4.52 2.95
N LEU A 272 -1.77 -5.07 2.03
CA LEU A 272 -1.33 -6.10 1.10
C LEU A 272 0.01 -5.69 0.44
N VAL A 273 0.15 -4.44 0.00
CA VAL A 273 1.40 -3.87 -0.57
C VAL A 273 2.56 -3.79 0.44
N GLY A 274 2.27 -3.55 1.72
CA GLY A 274 3.25 -3.64 2.82
C GLY A 274 3.73 -5.08 3.01
N ALA A 275 2.80 -6.04 3.06
CA ALA A 275 3.09 -7.47 3.19
C ALA A 275 4.00 -7.99 2.08
N TRP A 276 3.85 -7.45 0.86
CA TRP A 276 4.73 -7.77 -0.27
C TRP A 276 6.13 -7.14 -0.13
N ARG A 277 6.26 -5.91 0.39
CA ARG A 277 7.58 -5.27 0.62
C ARG A 277 8.36 -5.97 1.73
N ASP A 278 7.65 -6.44 2.77
CA ASP A 278 8.21 -7.21 3.88
C ASP A 278 8.80 -8.56 3.44
N LEU A 279 8.29 -9.15 2.35
CA LEU A 279 8.87 -10.35 1.76
C LEU A 279 10.21 -10.09 1.07
N CYS A 280 10.39 -8.91 0.47
CA CYS A 280 11.51 -8.63 -0.43
C CYS A 280 12.65 -7.82 0.20
N GLY A 281 12.48 -7.26 1.41
CA GLY A 281 13.51 -6.44 2.06
C GLY A 281 13.45 -6.41 3.58
N THR A 282 14.60 -6.22 4.22
CA THR A 282 14.75 -6.17 5.69
C THR A 282 14.23 -4.86 6.29
N ASP A 283 14.22 -3.75 5.53
CA ASP A 283 13.74 -2.45 5.99
C ASP A 283 12.35 -2.11 5.40
N SER A 284 11.31 -2.27 6.20
CA SER A 284 9.92 -2.02 5.80
C SER A 284 9.16 -1.09 6.74
N PRO A 285 8.07 -0.43 6.28
CA PRO A 285 7.23 0.41 7.14
C PRO A 285 6.71 -0.34 8.37
N TYR A 286 6.42 -1.63 8.23
CA TYR A 286 5.96 -2.45 9.34
C TYR A 286 7.10 -2.73 10.33
N THR A 287 8.26 -3.21 9.86
CA THR A 287 9.48 -3.43 10.66
C THR A 287 9.89 -2.18 11.44
N ARG A 288 9.85 -0.99 10.83
CA ARG A 288 10.16 0.28 11.50
C ARG A 288 9.11 0.66 12.54
N SER A 289 7.82 0.43 12.25
CA SER A 289 6.74 0.69 13.20
C SER A 289 6.81 -0.25 14.41
N LEU A 290 7.19 -1.53 14.21
CA LEU A 290 7.50 -2.46 15.30
C LEU A 290 8.66 -1.95 16.15
N THR A 291 9.75 -1.51 15.53
CA THR A 291 10.92 -0.93 16.22
C THR A 291 10.52 0.26 17.11
N ARG A 292 9.68 1.15 16.59
CA ARG A 292 9.15 2.29 17.37
C ARG A 292 8.25 1.84 18.51
N ALA A 293 7.41 0.83 18.33
CA ALA A 293 6.56 0.30 19.39
C ALA A 293 7.39 -0.30 20.54
N VAL A 294 8.42 -1.07 20.20
CA VAL A 294 9.38 -1.64 21.18
C VAL A 294 10.09 -0.51 21.94
N ALA A 295 10.57 0.52 21.24
CA ALA A 295 11.20 1.69 21.87
C ALA A 295 10.22 2.47 22.77
N GLY A 296 9.00 2.73 22.30
CA GLY A 296 7.94 3.41 23.05
C GLY A 296 7.41 2.61 24.24
N HIS A 297 7.71 1.32 24.33
CA HIS A 297 7.39 0.49 25.49
C HIS A 297 8.35 0.69 26.66
N GLY A 298 9.54 1.22 26.39
CA GLY A 298 10.59 1.42 27.39
C GLY A 298 11.32 0.13 27.74
N ILE A 299 11.51 -0.78 26.78
CA ILE A 299 12.28 -2.00 26.99
C ILE A 299 13.74 -1.63 27.26
N PRO A 300 14.36 -2.10 28.37
CA PRO A 300 15.76 -1.81 28.65
C PRO A 300 16.70 -2.36 27.57
N ARG A 301 17.80 -1.67 27.31
CA ARG A 301 18.85 -2.19 26.42
C ARG A 301 19.42 -3.49 26.97
N GLY A 302 19.62 -4.47 26.09
CA GLY A 302 20.09 -5.81 26.43
C GLY A 302 19.04 -6.73 27.05
N ALA A 303 17.79 -6.26 27.24
CA ALA A 303 16.71 -7.12 27.72
C ALA A 303 16.37 -8.24 26.73
N GLU A 304 15.92 -9.37 27.26
CA GLU A 304 15.55 -10.54 26.46
C GLU A 304 14.18 -10.36 25.81
N LEU A 305 14.16 -10.45 24.48
CA LEU A 305 12.99 -10.19 23.65
C LEU A 305 12.69 -11.40 22.76
N ALA A 306 11.46 -11.89 22.84
CA ALA A 306 10.92 -12.87 21.88
C ALA A 306 10.04 -12.16 20.86
N LEU A 307 10.19 -12.50 19.58
CA LEU A 307 9.41 -11.96 18.48
C LEU A 307 8.50 -13.06 17.92
N ILE A 308 7.20 -12.83 17.92
CA ILE A 308 6.21 -13.81 17.45
C ILE A 308 5.30 -13.14 16.44
N GLY A 309 5.20 -13.71 15.24
CA GLY A 309 4.43 -13.12 14.16
C GLY A 309 3.66 -14.13 13.31
N HIS A 310 2.58 -13.66 12.67
CA HIS A 310 1.81 -14.41 11.69
C HIS A 310 1.75 -13.69 10.34
N GLY A 311 1.87 -14.42 9.23
CA GLY A 311 1.76 -13.88 7.87
C GLY A 311 2.72 -12.72 7.61
N GLU A 312 2.18 -11.53 7.35
CA GLU A 312 3.02 -10.32 7.21
C GLU A 312 3.84 -10.02 8.49
N GLY A 313 3.22 -10.12 9.67
CA GLY A 313 3.92 -9.93 10.94
C GLY A 313 5.02 -10.96 11.18
N GLY A 314 4.85 -12.18 10.65
CA GLY A 314 5.89 -13.22 10.66
C GLY A 314 7.11 -12.82 9.81
N ASN A 315 6.91 -12.22 8.65
CA ASN A 315 8.02 -11.70 7.84
C ASN A 315 8.71 -10.51 8.51
N ALA A 316 7.93 -9.58 9.09
CA ALA A 316 8.48 -8.43 9.79
C ALA A 316 9.35 -8.81 10.99
N VAL A 317 8.95 -9.81 11.79
CA VAL A 317 9.79 -10.27 12.92
C VAL A 317 11.04 -11.03 12.46
N LEU A 318 10.96 -11.77 11.35
CA LEU A 318 12.14 -12.38 10.73
C LEU A 318 13.12 -11.31 10.25
N ASN A 319 12.62 -10.23 9.64
CA ASN A 319 13.43 -9.11 9.18
C ASN A 319 14.09 -8.36 10.34
N LEU A 320 13.35 -8.09 11.44
CA LEU A 320 13.92 -7.52 12.68
C LEU A 320 15.05 -8.37 13.26
N ALA A 321 14.94 -9.69 13.16
CA ALA A 321 15.98 -10.59 13.63
C ALA A 321 17.26 -10.49 12.79
N GLN A 322 17.21 -9.96 11.56
CA GLN A 322 18.38 -9.71 10.72
C GLN A 322 18.95 -8.30 10.90
N ASP A 323 18.24 -7.41 11.58
CA ASP A 323 18.70 -6.05 11.85
C ASP A 323 19.74 -6.06 12.98
N GLU A 324 20.99 -5.74 12.61
CA GLU A 324 22.12 -5.70 13.54
C GLU A 324 21.97 -4.63 14.62
N GLU A 325 21.40 -3.46 14.32
CA GLU A 325 21.21 -2.38 15.28
C GLU A 325 20.13 -2.75 16.30
N PHE A 326 19.04 -3.36 15.82
CA PHE A 326 17.97 -3.87 16.67
C PHE A 326 18.49 -4.97 17.60
N CYS A 327 19.18 -5.98 17.06
CA CYS A 327 19.76 -7.09 17.83
C CYS A 327 20.90 -6.67 18.76
N ARG A 328 21.58 -5.56 18.47
CA ARG A 328 22.57 -4.97 19.40
C ARG A 328 21.90 -4.19 20.53
N THR A 329 20.72 -3.61 20.27
CA THR A 329 19.96 -2.85 21.28
C THR A 329 19.19 -3.78 22.22
N TYR A 330 18.60 -4.85 21.70
CA TYR A 330 17.82 -5.84 22.45
C TYR A 330 18.36 -7.23 22.20
N ARG A 331 18.40 -8.08 23.23
CA ARG A 331 18.82 -9.48 23.06
C ARG A 331 17.64 -10.28 22.52
N VAL A 332 17.53 -10.40 21.20
CA VAL A 332 16.54 -11.24 20.54
C VAL A 332 16.91 -12.71 20.79
N THR A 333 16.08 -13.44 21.53
CA THR A 333 16.38 -14.84 21.90
C THR A 333 15.58 -15.83 21.07
N HIS A 334 14.33 -15.49 20.75
CA HIS A 334 13.39 -16.36 20.01
C HIS A 334 12.68 -15.57 18.92
N VAL A 335 12.55 -16.16 17.75
CA VAL A 335 11.78 -15.63 16.62
C VAL A 335 10.88 -16.72 16.10
N ILE A 336 9.56 -16.54 16.18
CA ILE A 336 8.58 -17.54 15.76
C ILE A 336 7.68 -16.93 14.69
N ALA A 337 7.70 -17.50 13.49
CA ALA A 337 6.91 -17.05 12.35
C ALA A 337 5.92 -18.14 11.91
N VAL A 338 4.63 -17.83 11.95
CA VAL A 338 3.55 -18.74 11.54
C VAL A 338 2.94 -18.27 10.22
N GLY A 339 2.83 -19.14 9.23
CA GLY A 339 2.37 -18.77 7.89
C GLY A 339 3.35 -17.89 7.12
N SER A 340 4.61 -17.85 7.55
CA SER A 340 5.69 -17.10 6.91
C SER A 340 6.95 -17.97 6.89
N PRO A 341 7.53 -18.23 5.72
CA PRO A 341 8.69 -19.09 5.59
C PRO A 341 9.94 -18.27 5.90
N ALA A 342 10.86 -18.83 6.67
CA ALA A 342 12.15 -18.18 6.91
C ALA A 342 13.02 -18.16 5.64
N GLY A 343 12.85 -19.13 4.73
CA GLY A 343 13.72 -19.29 3.56
C GLY A 343 15.19 -19.46 4.00
N ASP A 344 16.11 -18.79 3.31
CA ASP A 344 17.54 -18.75 3.68
C ASP A 344 17.93 -17.62 4.66
N ARG A 345 16.95 -16.90 5.24
CA ARG A 345 17.22 -15.78 6.16
C ARG A 345 17.98 -16.25 7.40
N LYS A 346 19.00 -15.48 7.79
CA LYS A 346 19.85 -15.71 8.97
C LYS A 346 19.68 -14.55 9.96
N PRO A 347 19.47 -14.82 11.26
CA PRO A 347 19.45 -13.76 12.26
C PRO A 347 20.84 -13.13 12.42
N ALA A 348 20.88 -11.86 12.84
CA ALA A 348 22.11 -11.12 13.10
C ALA A 348 22.87 -11.70 14.30
N ASP A 349 22.17 -12.13 15.35
CA ASP A 349 22.77 -12.89 16.45
C ASP A 349 22.59 -14.40 16.19
N PRO A 350 23.67 -15.18 16.01
CA PRO A 350 23.60 -16.62 15.75
C PRO A 350 23.05 -17.44 16.93
N ARG A 351 22.92 -16.84 18.12
CA ARG A 351 22.29 -17.47 19.30
C ARG A 351 20.77 -17.36 19.28
N THR A 352 20.20 -16.60 18.35
CA THR A 352 18.75 -16.46 18.20
C THR A 352 18.15 -17.78 17.73
N TRP A 353 17.20 -18.31 18.47
CA TRP A 353 16.46 -19.48 18.07
C TRP A 353 15.28 -19.09 17.16
N VAL A 354 15.21 -19.69 15.96
CA VAL A 354 14.20 -19.35 14.95
C VAL A 354 13.29 -20.54 14.70
N ALA A 355 11.98 -20.36 14.80
CA ALA A 355 10.99 -21.37 14.44
C ALA A 355 10.02 -20.89 13.36
N THR A 356 9.74 -21.74 12.37
CA THR A 356 8.72 -21.48 11.36
C THR A 356 7.70 -22.59 11.26
N VAL A 357 6.42 -22.23 11.12
CA VAL A 357 5.32 -23.17 10.92
C VAL A 357 4.55 -22.76 9.68
N THR A 358 4.62 -23.57 8.63
CA THR A 358 4.05 -23.26 7.31
C THR A 358 3.15 -24.38 6.82
N ASN A 359 2.00 -24.01 6.27
CA ASN A 359 1.12 -24.93 5.56
C ASN A 359 1.53 -24.96 4.07
N GLN A 360 1.71 -26.14 3.49
CA GLN A 360 2.10 -26.32 2.08
C GLN A 360 1.13 -25.66 1.09
N PHE A 361 -0.15 -25.52 1.49
CA PHE A 361 -1.17 -24.87 0.68
C PHE A 361 -1.27 -23.35 0.93
N ASP A 362 -0.41 -22.81 1.78
CA ASP A 362 -0.36 -21.39 2.10
C ASP A 362 0.47 -20.63 1.06
N LEU A 363 -0.17 -19.70 0.36
CA LEU A 363 0.42 -18.93 -0.73
C LEU A 363 1.58 -18.05 -0.30
N VAL A 364 1.59 -17.62 0.95
CA VAL A 364 2.65 -16.76 1.52
C VAL A 364 3.87 -17.59 1.90
N ALA A 365 3.69 -18.90 2.10
CA ALA A 365 4.73 -19.85 2.51
C ALA A 365 5.57 -20.44 1.37
N ALA A 366 5.23 -20.17 0.11
CA ALA A 366 5.90 -20.75 -1.06
C ALA A 366 6.89 -19.83 -1.84
N PRO A 367 7.86 -19.12 -1.23
CA PRO A 367 8.85 -18.37 -2.01
C PRO A 367 10.04 -19.20 -2.52
N ASP A 368 10.32 -20.39 -2.01
CA ASP A 368 11.51 -21.14 -2.43
C ASP A 368 11.13 -22.41 -3.20
N GLY A 369 11.34 -22.34 -4.53
CA GLY A 369 11.33 -23.48 -5.44
C GLY A 369 12.52 -24.42 -5.22
N GLY A 370 12.70 -24.88 -3.97
CA GLY A 370 13.71 -25.84 -3.56
C GLY A 370 13.02 -27.13 -3.11
N ARG A 371 12.47 -27.88 -4.06
CA ARG A 371 12.25 -29.32 -3.82
C ARG A 371 13.64 -29.90 -3.60
N ALA A 372 13.98 -30.24 -2.35
CA ALA A 372 15.20 -30.98 -2.06
C ALA A 372 15.21 -32.22 -2.95
N ALA A 373 16.17 -32.29 -3.87
CA ALA A 373 16.40 -33.48 -4.67
C ALA A 373 16.67 -34.65 -3.72
N PRO A 374 15.98 -35.80 -3.85
CA PRO A 374 16.42 -36.99 -3.15
C PRO A 374 17.70 -37.47 -3.82
N GLY A 375 18.83 -37.30 -3.16
CA GLY A 375 20.08 -37.97 -3.52
C GLY A 375 21.21 -37.03 -3.91
N ALA A 376 21.98 -36.59 -2.92
CA ALA A 376 23.39 -36.28 -3.10
C ALA A 376 24.14 -36.49 -1.78
N CYS A 377 24.41 -37.76 -1.45
CA CYS A 377 25.58 -38.12 -0.65
C CYS A 377 26.36 -39.12 -1.49
N GLY A 378 27.48 -38.67 -2.05
CA GLY A 378 28.35 -39.51 -2.85
C GLY A 378 29.39 -40.20 -1.96
N THR A 379 29.46 -41.53 -2.05
CA THR A 379 30.70 -42.32 -1.95
C THR A 379 30.50 -43.64 -2.67
N ALA A 380 31.47 -43.99 -3.51
CA ALA A 380 31.52 -45.20 -4.32
C ALA A 380 31.57 -46.48 -3.46
N VAL A 381 30.78 -47.51 -3.81
CA VAL A 381 31.13 -48.95 -3.70
C VAL A 381 30.38 -49.77 -4.76
N ASP A 382 31.13 -50.74 -5.26
CA ASP A 382 30.96 -51.87 -6.20
C ASP A 382 29.59 -52.56 -6.45
N HIS A 383 29.57 -53.30 -7.56
CA HIS A 383 28.46 -54.02 -8.21
C HIS A 383 27.93 -55.26 -7.45
N THR A 384 26.72 -55.70 -7.85
CA THR A 384 26.04 -57.02 -7.73
C THR A 384 25.04 -57.27 -6.57
N ALA A 385 23.72 -57.13 -6.85
CA ALA A 385 22.61 -58.03 -6.42
C ALA A 385 21.22 -57.51 -6.89
N PRO A 386 20.25 -58.36 -7.27
CA PRO A 386 18.95 -57.91 -7.81
C PRO A 386 17.93 -57.57 -6.72
N ALA A 387 17.03 -56.64 -7.07
CA ALA A 387 15.99 -56.05 -6.23
C ALA A 387 14.93 -57.05 -5.72
N ALA A 388 14.50 -56.85 -4.47
CA ALA A 388 13.28 -57.43 -3.89
C ALA A 388 12.19 -56.34 -3.76
N PRO A 389 10.89 -56.69 -3.87
CA PRO A 389 9.82 -55.70 -4.04
C PRO A 389 9.43 -55.01 -2.73
N ALA A 390 9.23 -53.70 -2.81
CA ALA A 390 8.80 -52.85 -1.70
C ALA A 390 7.34 -53.13 -1.30
N THR A 391 7.11 -53.27 0.01
CA THR A 391 5.79 -53.18 0.65
C THR A 391 5.46 -51.71 0.95
N PRO A 392 4.18 -51.27 0.96
CA PRO A 392 3.82 -49.87 1.10
C PRO A 392 3.95 -49.43 2.57
N ALA A 393 4.75 -48.39 2.82
CA ALA A 393 4.88 -47.76 4.13
C ALA A 393 3.82 -46.67 4.35
N ASP A 394 3.35 -46.65 5.59
CA ASP A 394 2.26 -45.90 6.20
C ASP A 394 2.45 -44.37 6.17
N HIS A 395 1.36 -43.62 5.94
CA HIS A 395 1.36 -42.15 5.88
C HIS A 395 1.07 -41.56 7.27
N THR A 396 2.05 -41.53 8.17
CA THR A 396 1.83 -40.97 9.51
C THR A 396 3.00 -40.11 9.98
N HIS A 397 2.69 -38.82 10.19
CA HIS A 397 3.52 -37.71 10.70
C HIS A 397 4.66 -37.17 9.81
N PRO A 398 4.64 -35.86 9.43
CA PRO A 398 5.81 -35.21 8.86
C PRO A 398 6.88 -35.08 9.95
N ALA A 399 7.99 -35.80 9.81
CA ALA A 399 9.16 -35.66 10.67
C ALA A 399 9.84 -34.30 10.39
N PRO A 400 10.32 -33.59 11.42
CA PRO A 400 11.08 -32.35 11.24
C PRO A 400 12.34 -32.64 10.40
N THR A 401 12.58 -31.83 9.37
CA THR A 401 13.79 -31.91 8.53
C THR A 401 15.02 -31.60 9.41
N PRO A 402 16.13 -32.37 9.35
CA PRO A 402 17.28 -32.16 10.24
C PRO A 402 17.85 -30.75 10.04
N SER A 403 17.72 -29.92 11.07
CA SER A 403 17.92 -28.47 11.01
C SER A 403 19.36 -28.07 11.35
N ARG A 404 19.81 -26.98 10.73
CA ARG A 404 20.99 -26.21 11.15
C ARG A 404 20.82 -25.84 12.64
N PRO A 405 21.90 -25.80 13.46
CA PRO A 405 21.79 -25.48 14.88
C PRO A 405 21.08 -24.14 15.10
N GLY A 406 20.08 -24.12 15.99
CA GLY A 406 19.29 -22.92 16.32
C GLY A 406 18.02 -22.69 15.49
N ARG A 407 17.62 -23.63 14.62
CA ARG A 407 16.44 -23.48 13.76
C ARG A 407 15.46 -24.66 13.87
N TYR A 408 14.16 -24.36 13.81
CA TYR A 408 13.06 -25.33 13.90
C TYR A 408 11.99 -25.03 12.84
N ASP A 409 12.02 -25.75 11.71
CA ASP A 409 11.09 -25.51 10.61
C ASP A 409 10.10 -26.68 10.49
N VAL A 410 8.80 -26.35 10.46
CA VAL A 410 7.72 -27.33 10.30
C VAL A 410 6.84 -26.95 9.13
N GLU A 411 6.90 -27.77 8.09
CA GLU A 411 6.04 -27.66 6.92
C GLU A 411 5.03 -28.83 6.91
N TYR A 412 3.74 -28.54 6.74
CA TYR A 412 2.68 -29.55 6.80
C TYR A 412 1.58 -29.32 5.76
N ALA A 413 0.91 -30.38 5.36
CA ALA A 413 -0.26 -30.30 4.47
C ALA A 413 -1.55 -30.13 5.31
N GLY A 414 -2.12 -28.92 5.32
CA GLY A 414 -3.38 -28.67 6.01
C GLY A 414 -4.62 -29.23 5.28
N PRO A 415 -5.73 -29.50 5.99
CA PRO A 415 -6.98 -30.00 5.39
C PRO A 415 -7.63 -28.99 4.43
N SER A 416 -7.52 -27.70 4.74
CA SER A 416 -8.01 -26.61 3.89
C SER A 416 -6.93 -26.21 2.89
N ARG A 417 -7.22 -26.38 1.59
CA ARG A 417 -6.32 -25.95 0.48
C ARG A 417 -6.64 -24.56 -0.07
N GLU A 418 -7.81 -24.02 0.26
CA GLU A 418 -8.30 -22.76 -0.30
C GLU A 418 -7.68 -21.55 0.40
N PHE A 419 -7.03 -20.67 -0.36
CA PHE A 419 -6.63 -19.35 0.14
C PHE A 419 -7.80 -18.36 0.07
N PRO A 420 -7.99 -17.47 1.07
CA PRO A 420 -7.15 -17.24 2.25
C PRO A 420 -7.47 -18.13 3.45
N LEU A 421 -8.37 -19.12 3.34
CA LEU A 421 -8.77 -19.97 4.47
C LEU A 421 -7.56 -20.69 5.07
N CYS A 422 -6.74 -21.34 4.23
CA CYS A 422 -5.53 -22.05 4.63
C CYS A 422 -4.47 -21.18 5.33
N HIS A 423 -4.51 -19.85 5.14
CA HIS A 423 -3.57 -18.88 5.72
C HIS A 423 -4.09 -18.24 7.02
N ARG A 424 -5.37 -18.45 7.39
CA ARG A 424 -5.93 -17.83 8.60
C ARG A 424 -5.24 -18.35 9.86
N LEU A 425 -4.84 -17.44 10.74
CA LEU A 425 -4.20 -17.81 12.01
C LEU A 425 -5.06 -18.74 12.86
N ARG A 426 -6.40 -18.60 12.81
CA ARG A 426 -7.33 -19.52 13.47
C ARG A 426 -7.15 -20.97 13.05
N GLU A 427 -6.94 -21.22 11.75
CA GLU A 427 -6.70 -22.56 11.22
C GLU A 427 -5.34 -23.08 11.69
N TYR A 428 -4.28 -22.25 11.65
CA TYR A 428 -2.97 -22.62 12.21
C TYR A 428 -3.04 -22.98 13.70
N ILE A 429 -3.78 -22.20 14.50
CA ILE A 429 -3.99 -22.48 15.92
C ILE A 429 -4.68 -23.84 16.11
N GLU A 430 -5.68 -24.15 15.28
CA GLU A 430 -6.39 -25.43 15.36
C GLU A 430 -5.49 -26.60 14.92
N HIS A 431 -4.72 -26.44 13.85
CA HIS A 431 -3.78 -27.44 13.38
C HIS A 431 -2.64 -27.69 14.40
N LEU A 432 -2.15 -26.65 15.07
CA LEU A 432 -1.18 -26.81 16.17
C LEU A 432 -1.72 -27.61 17.35
N ARG A 433 -3.05 -27.63 17.55
CA ARG A 433 -3.68 -28.46 18.59
C ARG A 433 -3.92 -29.89 18.13
N THR A 434 -4.28 -30.08 16.88
CA THR A 434 -4.82 -31.35 16.36
C THR A 434 -3.83 -32.12 15.50
N LEU A 435 -3.21 -31.46 14.53
CA LEU A 435 -2.34 -32.08 13.52
C LEU A 435 -0.85 -32.02 13.89
N LEU A 436 -0.44 -30.98 14.62
CA LEU A 436 0.96 -30.70 14.98
C LEU A 436 1.17 -30.60 16.51
N PRO A 437 0.66 -31.56 17.32
CA PRO A 437 0.78 -31.47 18.77
C PRO A 437 2.24 -31.55 19.25
N VAL A 438 3.10 -32.29 18.54
CA VAL A 438 4.54 -32.40 18.82
C VAL A 438 5.24 -31.08 18.53
N ALA A 439 5.07 -30.51 17.34
CA ALA A 439 5.67 -29.22 17.01
C ALA A 439 5.21 -28.10 17.95
N ARG A 440 3.93 -28.12 18.34
CA ARG A 440 3.43 -27.21 19.37
C ARG A 440 4.18 -27.41 20.69
N ALA A 441 4.36 -28.65 21.14
CA ALA A 441 5.05 -28.94 22.40
C ALA A 441 6.51 -28.49 22.36
N ASP A 442 7.25 -28.79 21.29
CA ASP A 442 8.66 -28.41 21.13
C ASP A 442 8.85 -26.89 21.13
N ILE A 443 8.01 -26.15 20.41
CA ILE A 443 8.05 -24.68 20.37
C ILE A 443 7.71 -24.08 21.75
N ASP A 444 6.73 -24.68 22.44
CA ASP A 444 6.29 -24.25 23.76
C ASP A 444 7.32 -24.62 24.86
N GLU A 445 8.11 -25.68 24.65
CA GLU A 445 9.29 -26.04 25.46
C GLU A 445 10.44 -25.05 25.25
N ALA A 446 10.76 -24.71 24.00
CA ALA A 446 11.76 -23.67 23.71
C ALA A 446 11.38 -22.33 24.35
N LEU A 447 10.08 -21.99 24.35
CA LEU A 447 9.55 -20.78 24.99
C LEU A 447 9.48 -20.85 26.52
N THR A 448 10.00 -21.89 27.19
CA THR A 448 9.99 -22.01 28.67
C THR A 448 10.41 -20.74 29.42
N PRO A 449 11.46 -19.99 29.01
CA PRO A 449 11.85 -18.74 29.68
C PRO A 449 10.75 -17.65 29.66
N TYR A 450 9.83 -17.73 28.70
CA TYR A 450 8.72 -16.82 28.46
C TYR A 450 7.38 -17.37 28.99
N ARG A 451 7.40 -18.38 29.86
CA ARG A 451 6.21 -18.93 30.53
C ARG A 451 6.05 -18.31 31.91
N GLY A 452 4.81 -18.00 32.28
CA GLY A 452 4.48 -17.41 33.59
C GLY A 452 3.56 -16.20 33.48
N PRO A 453 3.27 -15.51 34.60
CA PRO A 453 2.27 -14.46 34.64
C PRO A 453 2.71 -13.22 33.84
N VAL A 454 1.76 -12.68 33.08
CA VAL A 454 1.94 -11.42 32.34
C VAL A 454 1.81 -10.25 33.33
N VAL A 455 2.89 -9.51 33.53
CA VAL A 455 2.94 -8.39 34.48
C VAL A 455 2.57 -7.04 33.87
N ARG A 456 2.67 -6.91 32.53
CA ARG A 456 2.25 -5.72 31.78
C ARG A 456 1.78 -6.13 30.39
N THR A 457 0.70 -5.53 29.93
CA THR A 457 0.21 -5.66 28.55
C THR A 457 -0.02 -4.27 27.98
N GLN A 458 0.60 -3.97 26.83
CA GLN A 458 0.39 -2.72 26.11
C GLN A 458 0.14 -3.00 24.64
N ALA A 459 -0.96 -2.45 24.11
CA ALA A 459 -1.21 -2.44 22.68
C ALA A 459 -0.65 -1.16 22.06
N TYR A 460 -0.15 -1.28 20.83
CA TYR A 460 0.26 -0.16 19.99
C TYR A 460 -0.53 -0.18 18.69
N ARG A 461 -1.06 0.98 18.30
CA ARG A 461 -1.57 1.18 16.95
C ARG A 461 -0.41 1.63 16.08
N LEU A 462 -0.17 0.89 15.01
CA LEU A 462 0.86 1.26 14.06
C LEU A 462 0.32 2.30 13.10
N GLN A 463 1.16 3.27 12.77
CA GLN A 463 0.85 4.33 11.83
C GLN A 463 1.87 4.24 10.70
N ASP A 464 1.39 3.98 9.48
CA ASP A 464 2.22 4.20 8.30
C ASP A 464 2.22 5.71 8.02
N HIS A 465 3.25 6.41 8.48
CA HIS A 465 3.37 7.83 8.16
C HIS A 465 3.75 8.08 6.70
N ALA A 466 3.83 7.07 5.83
CA ALA A 466 4.59 7.20 4.61
C ALA A 466 3.90 6.69 3.34
N HIS A 467 2.81 7.33 2.92
CA HIS A 467 2.67 7.65 1.50
C HIS A 467 2.25 9.10 1.34
N PRO A 468 3.15 9.97 0.84
CA PRO A 468 4.50 9.69 0.32
C PRO A 468 5.58 9.76 1.40
N PRO A 469 6.80 9.24 1.11
CA PRO A 469 7.93 9.32 2.02
C PRO A 469 8.33 10.77 2.34
N ALA A 470 8.96 10.93 3.50
CA ALA A 470 9.67 12.16 3.85
C ALA A 470 10.66 12.52 2.73
N GLY A 471 10.65 13.79 2.28
CA GLY A 471 11.49 14.23 1.15
C GLY A 471 10.80 14.24 -0.22
N HIS A 472 9.54 13.78 -0.34
CA HIS A 472 8.82 13.86 -1.61
C HIS A 472 8.77 15.30 -2.15
N PRO A 473 9.17 15.57 -3.42
CA PRO A 473 9.35 16.93 -3.94
C PRO A 473 8.16 17.87 -3.76
N PHE A 474 6.93 17.33 -3.84
CA PHE A 474 5.70 18.10 -3.62
C PHE A 474 5.45 18.53 -2.16
N LEU A 475 6.01 17.82 -1.18
CA LEU A 475 5.85 18.10 0.26
C LEU A 475 7.13 18.65 0.92
N THR A 476 8.27 18.61 0.21
CA THR A 476 9.54 19.22 0.63
C THR A 476 9.50 20.73 0.39
N LEU A 477 8.84 21.42 1.30
CA LEU A 477 8.63 22.86 1.26
C LEU A 477 9.25 23.50 2.50
N ALA A 478 9.71 24.74 2.36
CA ALA A 478 10.08 25.54 3.53
C ALA A 478 8.84 25.74 4.41
N THR A 479 8.98 25.39 5.70
CA THR A 479 7.93 25.56 6.70
C THR A 479 8.31 26.66 7.69
N ALA A 480 7.29 27.35 8.20
CA ALA A 480 7.45 28.31 9.29
C ALA A 480 6.46 27.98 10.43
N PRO A 481 6.89 28.02 11.69
CA PRO A 481 5.99 27.77 12.81
C PRO A 481 5.06 28.97 13.03
N VAL A 482 3.77 28.71 13.16
CA VAL A 482 2.75 29.68 13.58
C VAL A 482 2.26 29.30 14.95
N ARG A 483 2.25 30.24 15.90
CA ARG A 483 1.74 29.99 17.25
C ARG A 483 0.22 29.84 17.22
N THR A 484 -0.28 28.78 17.85
CA THR A 484 -1.72 28.55 18.08
C THR A 484 -1.95 28.21 19.55
N THR A 485 -3.21 28.20 20.00
CA THR A 485 -3.54 27.84 21.38
C THR A 485 -3.19 26.39 21.75
N VAL A 486 -3.01 25.49 20.78
CA VAL A 486 -2.60 24.09 21.01
C VAL A 486 -1.09 23.87 20.85
N GLY A 487 -0.33 24.95 20.67
CA GLY A 487 1.11 24.92 20.43
C GLY A 487 1.51 25.46 19.05
N PRO A 488 2.80 25.48 18.72
CA PRO A 488 3.28 25.87 17.41
C PRO A 488 2.84 24.85 16.34
N VAL A 489 2.41 25.35 15.19
CA VAL A 489 2.03 24.54 14.02
C VAL A 489 2.83 25.00 12.81
N ASP A 490 3.55 24.07 12.18
CA ASP A 490 4.30 24.35 10.96
C ASP A 490 3.36 24.51 9.75
N VAL A 491 3.52 25.63 9.04
CA VAL A 491 2.83 25.89 7.78
C VAL A 491 3.83 25.99 6.62
N PRO A 492 3.50 25.46 5.41
CA PRO A 492 2.23 24.85 5.04
C PRO A 492 1.97 23.52 5.77
N VAL A 493 0.73 23.30 6.21
CA VAL A 493 0.30 22.00 6.74
C VAL A 493 0.39 20.99 5.60
N ARG A 494 1.13 19.90 5.82
CA ARG A 494 1.38 18.87 4.81
C ARG A 494 0.45 17.69 5.06
N TYR A 495 -0.18 17.25 3.98
CA TYR A 495 -1.08 16.11 3.92
C TYR A 495 -0.40 15.07 3.05
N TYR A 496 0.04 14.00 3.69
CA TYR A 496 0.74 12.90 3.05
C TYR A 496 -0.30 11.99 2.40
N ASP A 497 -1.27 11.54 3.21
CA ASP A 497 -2.34 10.70 2.73
C ASP A 497 -3.72 11.26 3.08
N SER A 498 -4.55 11.45 2.08
CA SER A 498 -5.91 11.95 2.22
C SER A 498 -6.82 11.39 1.14
N ALA A 499 -8.09 11.20 1.48
CA ALA A 499 -9.16 10.93 0.53
C ALA A 499 -10.19 12.07 0.59
N ALA A 500 -10.81 12.39 -0.53
CA ALA A 500 -11.80 13.46 -0.59
C ALA A 500 -12.92 13.16 -1.59
N ALA A 501 -14.12 13.61 -1.23
CA ALA A 501 -15.29 13.65 -2.10
C ALA A 501 -15.91 15.06 -2.03
N HIS A 502 -16.02 15.72 -3.18
CA HIS A 502 -16.64 17.02 -3.33
C HIS A 502 -17.96 16.86 -4.06
N LEU A 503 -19.07 17.00 -3.32
CA LEU A 503 -20.41 16.95 -3.85
C LEU A 503 -20.81 18.37 -4.27
N CYS A 504 -21.04 18.56 -5.56
CA CYS A 504 -21.30 19.87 -6.15
C CYS A 504 -22.80 20.03 -6.44
N PHE A 505 -23.43 21.04 -5.83
CA PHE A 505 -24.86 21.30 -5.91
C PHE A 505 -25.14 22.63 -6.61
N PRO A 506 -26.04 22.65 -7.60
CA PRO A 506 -26.56 23.89 -8.15
C PRO A 506 -27.55 24.50 -7.15
N VAL A 507 -27.28 25.72 -6.71
CA VAL A 507 -28.09 26.41 -5.68
C VAL A 507 -28.60 27.75 -6.20
N ASP A 508 -29.59 28.29 -5.49
CA ASP A 508 -30.08 29.64 -5.73
C ASP A 508 -28.99 30.69 -5.41
N PRO A 509 -28.65 31.60 -6.33
CA PRO A 509 -27.61 32.61 -6.11
C PRO A 509 -27.92 33.57 -4.95
N ASP A 510 -29.19 33.90 -4.72
CA ASP A 510 -29.58 34.87 -3.69
C ASP A 510 -29.56 34.20 -2.32
N ALA A 511 -29.99 32.94 -2.23
CA ALA A 511 -29.78 32.11 -1.04
C ALA A 511 -28.27 31.98 -0.71
N ALA A 512 -27.43 31.73 -1.71
CA ALA A 512 -25.98 31.67 -1.52
C ALA A 512 -25.39 33.01 -1.06
N ARG A 513 -25.86 34.14 -1.62
CA ARG A 513 -25.44 35.50 -1.21
C ARG A 513 -25.84 35.80 0.24
N SER A 514 -27.02 35.36 0.68
CA SER A 514 -27.49 35.60 2.05
C SER A 514 -26.63 34.96 3.14
N LEU A 515 -25.86 33.91 2.79
CA LEU A 515 -24.96 33.21 3.71
C LEU A 515 -23.52 33.75 3.70
N LEU A 516 -23.18 34.60 2.75
CA LEU A 516 -21.87 35.21 2.65
C LEU A 516 -21.80 36.47 3.53
N PRO A 517 -20.62 36.82 4.07
CA PRO A 517 -20.37 38.12 4.68
C PRO A 517 -20.84 39.28 3.81
N ASP A 518 -21.36 40.33 4.45
CA ASP A 518 -21.66 41.58 3.77
C ASP A 518 -20.38 42.31 3.38
N ALA A 519 -19.80 41.86 2.27
CA ALA A 519 -18.63 42.41 1.63
C ALA A 519 -18.97 42.68 0.16
N PRO A 520 -18.68 43.87 -0.38
CA PRO A 520 -19.09 44.27 -1.73
C PRO A 520 -18.37 43.47 -2.82
N TRP A 521 -17.23 42.87 -2.51
CA TRP A 521 -16.41 42.11 -3.46
C TRP A 521 -16.69 40.61 -3.46
N LEU A 522 -17.47 40.08 -2.50
CA LEU A 522 -17.67 38.65 -2.31
C LEU A 522 -19.00 38.20 -2.94
N THR A 523 -19.01 38.02 -4.26
CA THR A 523 -20.22 37.60 -4.99
C THR A 523 -20.19 36.11 -5.32
N PRO A 524 -21.30 35.36 -5.13
CA PRO A 524 -21.39 33.98 -5.58
C PRO A 524 -21.12 33.88 -7.08
N SER A 525 -20.19 33.02 -7.48
CA SER A 525 -19.90 32.73 -8.89
C SER A 525 -21.13 32.09 -9.53
N ARG A 526 -21.52 32.62 -10.69
CA ARG A 526 -22.68 32.10 -11.44
C ARG A 526 -22.22 31.15 -12.54
N LEU A 527 -22.85 29.97 -12.60
CA LEU A 527 -22.77 29.03 -13.72
C LEU A 527 -24.14 29.00 -14.39
N GLY A 528 -24.34 29.86 -15.40
CA GLY A 528 -25.67 30.12 -15.96
C GLY A 528 -26.56 30.87 -14.96
N ARG A 529 -27.74 30.31 -14.66
CA ARG A 529 -28.72 30.90 -13.71
C ARG A 529 -28.55 30.45 -12.25
N ARG A 530 -27.58 29.58 -11.97
CA ARG A 530 -27.37 28.98 -10.64
C ARG A 530 -25.99 29.34 -10.08
N ALA A 531 -25.86 29.35 -8.77
CA ALA A 531 -24.56 29.34 -8.10
C ALA A 531 -24.15 27.90 -7.77
N LEU A 532 -22.89 27.69 -7.39
CA LEU A 532 -22.38 26.37 -7.03
C LEU A 532 -22.01 26.31 -5.54
N ALA A 533 -22.73 25.47 -4.79
CA ALA A 533 -22.33 25.08 -3.45
C ALA A 533 -21.61 23.73 -3.49
N VAL A 534 -20.62 23.55 -2.63
CA VAL A 534 -19.81 22.34 -2.56
C VAL A 534 -19.76 21.84 -1.13
N LEU A 535 -20.32 20.65 -0.91
CA LEU A 535 -20.16 19.89 0.32
C LEU A 535 -18.96 18.96 0.13
N SER A 536 -17.88 19.21 0.88
CA SER A 536 -16.67 18.40 0.82
C SER A 536 -16.55 17.53 2.05
N VAL A 537 -16.28 16.25 1.82
CA VAL A 537 -15.89 15.32 2.86
C VAL A 537 -14.45 14.96 2.61
N HIS A 538 -13.63 15.02 3.65
CA HIS A 538 -12.24 14.62 3.59
C HIS A 538 -11.91 13.69 4.74
N GLU A 539 -11.11 12.68 4.43
CA GLU A 539 -10.52 11.74 5.37
C GLU A 539 -9.01 11.96 5.30
N HIS A 540 -8.46 12.66 6.29
CA HIS A 540 -7.03 12.94 6.38
C HIS A 540 -6.36 11.93 7.30
N ARG A 541 -5.66 10.99 6.68
CA ARG A 541 -5.07 9.82 7.32
C ARG A 541 -3.68 10.10 7.85
N CYS A 542 -2.89 10.89 7.11
CA CYS A 542 -1.56 11.31 7.54
C CYS A 542 -1.34 12.79 7.24
N THR A 543 -1.15 13.59 8.30
CA THR A 543 -0.85 15.04 8.19
C THR A 543 0.09 15.50 9.30
N THR A 544 0.71 16.67 9.13
CA THR A 544 1.57 17.29 10.16
C THR A 544 0.83 17.75 11.42
N ILE A 545 -0.50 17.76 11.41
CA ILE A 545 -1.34 18.13 12.56
C ILE A 545 -2.12 16.93 13.12
N GLY A 546 -1.72 15.71 12.74
CA GLY A 546 -2.38 14.46 13.09
C GLY A 546 -3.52 14.06 12.14
N PRO A 547 -4.02 12.82 12.27
CA PRO A 547 -5.14 12.33 11.47
C PRO A 547 -6.46 12.99 11.90
N TYR A 548 -7.31 13.35 10.94
CA TYR A 548 -8.63 13.89 11.22
C TYR A 548 -9.57 13.78 10.00
N THR A 549 -10.87 13.84 10.26
CA THR A 549 -11.90 13.88 9.21
C THR A 549 -12.52 15.26 9.21
N GLU A 550 -12.82 15.81 8.04
CA GLU A 550 -13.53 17.09 7.93
C GLU A 550 -14.72 17.05 6.96
N ILE A 551 -15.78 17.77 7.30
CA ILE A 551 -16.90 18.09 6.42
C ILE A 551 -16.99 19.60 6.28
N ALA A 552 -16.78 20.09 5.05
CA ALA A 552 -16.79 21.52 4.74
C ALA A 552 -17.94 21.87 3.81
N LEU A 553 -18.80 22.80 4.21
CA LEU A 553 -19.75 23.45 3.31
C LEU A 553 -19.14 24.77 2.82
N SER A 554 -19.14 24.95 1.50
CA SER A 554 -18.58 26.14 0.87
C SER A 554 -19.36 26.56 -0.37
N VAL A 555 -19.24 27.83 -0.74
CA VAL A 555 -19.85 28.41 -1.96
C VAL A 555 -18.74 28.92 -2.86
N LEU A 556 -18.87 28.70 -4.16
CA LEU A 556 -17.98 29.27 -5.17
C LEU A 556 -18.21 30.79 -5.26
N VAL A 557 -17.14 31.57 -5.15
CA VAL A 557 -17.16 33.03 -5.15
C VAL A 557 -16.14 33.58 -6.15
N ASP A 558 -16.51 34.69 -6.81
CA ASP A 558 -15.64 35.45 -7.71
C ASP A 558 -14.73 36.39 -6.89
N ASP A 559 -13.52 36.64 -7.37
CA ASP A 559 -12.47 37.36 -6.64
C ASP A 559 -12.58 38.91 -6.68
N LEU A 560 -11.90 39.49 -5.68
CA LEU A 560 -11.66 40.87 -5.28
C LEU A 560 -11.18 41.86 -6.36
N TRP A 561 -10.72 41.39 -7.52
CA TRP A 561 -9.90 42.21 -8.42
C TRP A 561 -10.43 42.38 -9.86
N ARG A 562 -11.53 41.73 -10.26
CA ARG A 562 -12.33 42.05 -11.46
C ARG A 562 -13.49 41.04 -11.65
N PRO A 563 -14.75 41.43 -11.41
CA PRO A 563 -15.90 40.55 -11.63
C PRO A 563 -16.18 40.45 -13.14
N ARG A 564 -16.06 39.25 -13.71
CA ARG A 564 -16.73 38.93 -14.98
C ARG A 564 -17.37 37.55 -14.89
N PRO A 565 -18.68 37.43 -15.09
CA PRO A 565 -19.42 36.18 -14.86
C PRO A 565 -19.11 35.04 -15.85
N HIS A 566 -18.34 35.28 -16.91
CA HIS A 566 -18.20 34.37 -18.05
C HIS A 566 -16.93 33.51 -18.08
N ASP A 567 -16.05 33.61 -17.08
CA ASP A 567 -14.72 32.96 -17.14
C ASP A 567 -14.51 31.85 -16.11
N ALA A 568 -15.53 31.46 -15.32
CA ALA A 568 -15.35 30.52 -14.21
C ALA A 568 -14.75 29.15 -14.63
N VAL A 569 -15.17 28.61 -15.78
CA VAL A 569 -14.63 27.34 -16.31
C VAL A 569 -13.21 27.51 -16.84
N THR A 570 -12.94 28.61 -17.53
CA THR A 570 -11.61 28.96 -18.06
C THR A 570 -10.61 29.29 -16.95
N ASP A 571 -11.07 29.93 -15.87
CA ASP A 571 -10.28 30.31 -14.71
C ASP A 571 -9.92 29.09 -13.84
N LEU A 572 -10.78 28.07 -13.80
CA LEU A 572 -10.45 26.77 -13.17
C LEU A 572 -9.26 26.06 -13.84
N LEU A 573 -8.95 26.37 -15.11
CA LEU A 573 -7.77 25.84 -15.81
C LEU A 573 -6.48 26.63 -15.49
N ARG A 574 -6.58 27.78 -14.81
CA ARG A 574 -5.40 28.58 -14.42
C ARG A 574 -4.73 28.02 -13.17
N ARG A 575 -3.45 28.37 -12.98
CA ARG A 575 -2.71 28.09 -11.74
C ARG A 575 -3.38 28.80 -10.56
N VAL A 576 -3.46 28.15 -9.41
CA VAL A 576 -4.21 28.63 -8.23
C VAL A 576 -3.76 29.99 -7.71
N ASP A 577 -2.47 30.30 -7.84
CA ASP A 577 -1.90 31.60 -7.50
C ASP A 577 -2.46 32.73 -8.37
N LEU A 578 -2.87 32.42 -9.60
CA LEU A 578 -3.42 33.36 -10.59
C LEU A 578 -4.95 33.25 -10.72
N ARG A 579 -5.60 32.32 -10.01
CA ARG A 579 -7.06 32.15 -10.07
C ARG A 579 -7.78 33.31 -9.41
N ARG A 580 -8.82 33.76 -10.10
CA ARG A 580 -9.75 34.82 -9.71
C ARG A 580 -11.08 34.25 -9.21
N THR A 581 -11.12 32.96 -8.91
CA THR A 581 -12.26 32.26 -8.34
C THR A 581 -11.78 31.42 -7.16
N GLY A 582 -12.63 31.25 -6.16
CA GLY A 582 -12.32 30.39 -5.01
C GLY A 582 -13.57 30.00 -4.24
N ARG A 583 -13.37 29.35 -3.09
CA ARG A 583 -14.47 28.80 -2.28
C ARG A 583 -14.49 29.47 -0.92
N TYR A 584 -15.58 30.18 -0.62
CA TYR A 584 -15.81 30.71 0.72
C TYR A 584 -16.35 29.60 1.61
N VAL A 585 -15.66 29.32 2.73
CA VAL A 585 -16.05 28.25 3.67
C VAL A 585 -17.09 28.80 4.64
N LEU A 586 -18.33 28.31 4.52
CA LEU A 586 -19.47 28.73 5.34
C LEU A 586 -19.48 28.04 6.70
N SER A 587 -19.10 26.76 6.72
CA SER A 587 -19.05 25.93 7.93
C SER A 587 -18.09 24.76 7.71
N LEU A 588 -17.36 24.39 8.76
CA LEU A 588 -16.40 23.31 8.76
C LEU A 588 -16.59 22.47 10.03
N ALA A 589 -16.80 21.17 9.89
CA ALA A 589 -16.84 20.22 11.00
C ALA A 589 -15.58 19.36 10.96
N VAL A 590 -14.88 19.22 12.08
CA VAL A 590 -13.62 18.45 12.20
C VAL A 590 -13.64 17.53 13.41
N THR A 591 -12.90 16.42 13.37
CA THR A 591 -12.89 15.44 14.47
C THR A 591 -11.95 15.78 15.61
N THR A 592 -10.84 16.46 15.33
CA THR A 592 -9.79 16.76 16.31
C THR A 592 -9.78 18.22 16.74
N GLU A 593 -9.33 18.43 17.98
CA GLU A 593 -9.20 19.78 18.54
C GLU A 593 -8.09 20.58 17.86
N ALA A 594 -6.97 19.92 17.51
CA ALA A 594 -5.87 20.54 16.77
C ALA A 594 -6.34 21.09 15.41
N ALA A 595 -7.09 20.31 14.63
CA ALA A 595 -7.64 20.77 13.36
C ALA A 595 -8.63 21.92 13.53
N ARG A 596 -9.45 21.91 14.60
CA ARG A 596 -10.40 22.99 14.91
C ARG A 596 -9.68 24.31 15.17
N VAL A 597 -8.63 24.26 15.97
CA VAL A 597 -7.82 25.42 16.35
C VAL A 597 -7.09 25.97 15.13
N VAL A 598 -6.40 25.12 14.38
CA VAL A 598 -5.71 25.50 13.13
C VAL A 598 -6.69 26.16 12.15
N ALA A 599 -7.87 25.58 11.95
CA ALA A 599 -8.85 26.14 11.03
C ALA A 599 -9.35 27.52 11.44
N ARG A 600 -9.57 27.76 12.73
CA ARG A 600 -10.06 29.06 13.23
C ARG A 600 -8.96 30.12 13.28
N GLU A 601 -7.78 29.78 13.79
CA GLU A 601 -6.72 30.75 14.10
C GLU A 601 -5.85 31.08 12.88
N ILE A 602 -5.50 30.05 12.10
CA ILE A 602 -4.64 30.18 10.93
C ILE A 602 -5.48 30.53 9.69
N TRP A 603 -6.55 29.77 9.41
CA TRP A 603 -7.32 29.93 8.17
C TRP A 603 -8.58 30.80 8.28
N GLY A 604 -8.97 31.22 9.49
CA GLY A 604 -10.19 32.02 9.71
C GLY A 604 -11.48 31.29 9.32
N GLN A 605 -11.51 29.97 9.39
CA GLN A 605 -12.67 29.17 9.00
C GLN A 605 -13.54 28.83 10.22
N PRO A 606 -14.88 28.88 10.08
CA PRO A 606 -15.80 28.62 11.18
C PRO A 606 -15.87 27.12 11.49
N ALA A 607 -14.84 26.62 12.19
CA ALA A 607 -14.67 25.21 12.50
C ALA A 607 -15.29 24.81 13.84
N LEU A 608 -16.00 23.68 13.84
CA LEU A 608 -16.61 23.04 15.00
C LEU A 608 -16.05 21.63 15.18
N ARG A 609 -15.83 21.21 16.43
CA ARG A 609 -15.42 19.84 16.72
C ARG A 609 -16.65 18.94 16.80
N MET A 610 -16.68 17.91 15.96
CA MET A 610 -17.80 16.96 15.82
C MET A 610 -17.27 15.56 15.54
N ARG A 611 -18.03 14.53 15.90
CA ARG A 611 -17.74 13.15 15.50
C ARG A 611 -18.13 12.96 14.05
N VAL A 612 -17.15 12.62 13.22
CA VAL A 612 -17.32 12.37 11.79
C VAL A 612 -16.57 11.10 11.42
N GLU A 613 -17.27 10.18 10.80
CA GLU A 613 -16.70 8.98 10.19
C GLU A 613 -16.85 9.10 8.67
N ALA A 614 -15.80 8.79 7.92
CA ALA A 614 -15.81 8.80 6.47
C ALA A 614 -15.06 7.59 5.92
N ASP A 615 -15.53 7.05 4.79
CA ASP A 615 -14.87 6.05 3.97
C ASP A 615 -15.05 6.48 2.52
N LEU A 616 -13.96 7.01 1.94
CA LEU A 616 -13.97 7.65 0.62
C LEU A 616 -13.05 6.95 -0.39
N THR A 617 -12.42 5.85 0.00
CA THR A 617 -11.38 5.16 -0.81
C THR A 617 -11.98 4.24 -1.87
N GLY A 618 -13.22 3.80 -1.69
CA GLY A 618 -13.93 2.88 -2.56
C GLY A 618 -14.80 3.55 -3.62
N ARG A 619 -15.50 2.72 -4.42
CA ARG A 619 -16.58 3.21 -5.29
C ARG A 619 -17.85 3.55 -4.51
N GLU A 620 -18.02 2.98 -3.33
CA GLU A 620 -19.09 3.35 -2.42
C GLU A 620 -18.50 4.35 -1.43
N ILE A 621 -19.08 5.55 -1.37
CA ILE A 621 -18.69 6.59 -0.43
C ILE A 621 -19.70 6.64 0.71
N ARG A 622 -19.19 6.69 1.93
CA ARG A 622 -20.01 6.80 3.14
C ARG A 622 -19.36 7.84 4.05
N ALA A 623 -20.16 8.78 4.53
CA ALA A 623 -19.75 9.69 5.58
C ALA A 623 -20.91 9.94 6.51
N ARG A 624 -20.68 9.90 7.82
CA ARG A 624 -21.72 10.06 8.84
C ARG A 624 -21.19 10.92 9.97
N SER A 625 -22.05 11.82 10.44
CA SER A 625 -21.82 12.57 11.67
C SER A 625 -23.09 12.49 12.52
N GLN A 626 -22.97 11.84 13.68
CA GLN A 626 -24.09 11.68 14.61
C GLN A 626 -24.50 13.03 15.20
N ASP A 627 -23.52 13.84 15.61
CA ASP A 627 -23.74 15.16 16.20
C ASP A 627 -24.44 16.13 15.23
N LEU A 628 -24.15 16.01 13.94
CA LEU A 628 -24.77 16.82 12.88
C LEU A 628 -26.04 16.18 12.30
N GLY A 629 -26.39 14.96 12.68
CA GLY A 629 -27.45 14.19 12.01
C GLY A 629 -27.25 14.07 10.49
N LEU A 630 -26.02 14.16 10.00
CA LEU A 630 -25.70 14.23 8.57
C LEU A 630 -25.18 12.87 8.09
N ALA A 631 -25.74 12.36 7.00
CA ALA A 631 -25.24 11.17 6.32
C ALA A 631 -25.09 11.42 4.82
N VAL A 632 -23.93 11.08 4.28
CA VAL A 632 -23.63 11.09 2.85
C VAL A 632 -23.36 9.66 2.42
N GLU A 633 -24.17 9.13 1.52
CA GLU A 633 -24.09 7.73 1.12
C GLU A 633 -24.36 7.59 -0.38
N GLY A 634 -23.60 6.72 -1.03
CA GLY A 634 -23.91 6.31 -2.39
C GLY A 634 -22.77 5.69 -3.15
N ARG A 635 -23.07 5.25 -4.37
CA ARG A 635 -22.12 4.60 -5.26
C ARG A 635 -21.73 5.56 -6.37
N LEU A 636 -20.43 5.81 -6.49
CA LEU A 636 -19.85 6.56 -7.60
C LEU A 636 -20.03 5.77 -8.90
N GLY A 637 -20.60 6.44 -9.90
CA GLY A 637 -20.72 5.92 -11.26
C GLY A 637 -19.37 5.88 -12.01
N PRO A 638 -19.37 5.62 -13.32
CA PRO A 638 -18.15 5.75 -14.13
C PRO A 638 -17.55 7.14 -13.96
N GLY A 639 -16.22 7.21 -13.82
CA GLY A 639 -15.50 8.44 -13.52
C GLY A 639 -14.51 8.81 -14.62
N VAL A 640 -14.47 10.08 -15.00
CA VAL A 640 -13.52 10.63 -15.97
C VAL A 640 -12.38 11.30 -15.23
N ARG A 641 -11.12 11.05 -15.62
CA ARG A 641 -9.97 11.75 -15.03
C ARG A 641 -10.03 13.23 -15.41
N CYS A 642 -9.79 14.09 -14.43
CA CYS A 642 -9.69 15.54 -14.62
C CYS A 642 -8.42 16.07 -13.96
N PRO A 643 -7.88 17.23 -14.41
CA PRO A 643 -6.71 17.84 -13.78
C PRO A 643 -6.92 18.05 -12.29
N ASP A 644 -5.86 17.92 -11.51
CA ASP A 644 -5.90 18.26 -10.09
C ASP A 644 -6.33 19.71 -9.90
N ALA A 645 -7.37 19.90 -9.10
CA ALA A 645 -7.88 21.21 -8.78
C ALA A 645 -7.24 21.69 -7.48
N ASP A 646 -6.10 22.39 -7.61
CA ASP A 646 -5.65 23.33 -6.58
C ASP A 646 -6.81 24.27 -6.19
N ARG A 647 -6.82 24.75 -4.95
CA ARG A 647 -7.97 25.48 -4.39
C ARG A 647 -7.54 26.75 -3.68
N ALA A 648 -8.26 27.83 -3.94
CA ALA A 648 -8.27 29.01 -3.09
C ALA A 648 -9.48 28.90 -2.15
N LEU A 649 -9.22 28.85 -0.85
CA LEU A 649 -10.24 28.84 0.19
C LEU A 649 -10.26 30.19 0.89
N TYR A 650 -11.45 30.72 1.15
CA TYR A 650 -11.64 31.97 1.89
C TYR A 650 -12.29 31.70 3.25
N GLY A 651 -11.74 32.33 4.28
CA GLY A 651 -12.30 32.41 5.62
C GLY A 651 -12.35 33.86 6.11
N ARG A 652 -12.90 34.08 7.30
CA ARG A 652 -13.00 35.38 7.94
C ARG A 652 -12.41 35.34 9.35
N ARG A 653 -11.45 36.23 9.61
CA ARG A 653 -10.84 36.42 10.93
C ARG A 653 -11.10 37.85 11.37
N ALA A 654 -11.97 38.02 12.36
CA ALA A 654 -12.53 39.31 12.74
C ALA A 654 -13.14 40.04 11.51
N THR A 655 -12.65 41.23 11.17
CA THR A 655 -13.13 41.99 10.01
C THR A 655 -12.46 41.55 8.70
N SER A 656 -11.27 40.96 8.75
CA SER A 656 -10.46 40.66 7.57
C SER A 656 -10.77 39.29 6.96
N THR A 657 -10.60 39.18 5.63
CA THR A 657 -10.64 37.90 4.93
C THR A 657 -9.27 37.24 4.88
N VAL A 658 -9.24 35.94 5.13
CA VAL A 658 -8.04 35.11 5.00
C VAL A 658 -8.15 34.27 3.73
N ARG A 659 -7.22 34.45 2.79
CA ARG A 659 -7.10 33.64 1.57
C ARG A 659 -6.08 32.53 1.80
N THR A 660 -6.50 31.29 1.69
CA THR A 660 -5.65 30.10 1.88
C THR A 660 -5.51 29.33 0.57
N LEU A 661 -4.28 29.04 0.18
CA LEU A 661 -3.98 28.21 -0.98
C LEU A 661 -3.77 26.76 -0.55
N VAL A 662 -4.49 25.85 -1.20
CA VAL A 662 -4.32 24.40 -1.08
C VAL A 662 -3.85 23.90 -2.43
N ARG A 663 -2.65 23.33 -2.49
CA ARG A 663 -2.21 22.59 -3.66
C ARG A 663 -2.40 21.11 -3.40
N ALA A 664 -2.96 20.41 -4.38
CA ALA A 664 -3.25 18.99 -4.28
C ALA A 664 -2.62 18.25 -5.45
N HIS A 665 -2.10 17.06 -5.17
CA HIS A 665 -1.57 16.15 -6.16
C HIS A 665 -2.23 14.78 -6.00
N GLY A 666 -2.95 14.32 -7.02
CA GLY A 666 -3.70 13.07 -6.93
C GLY A 666 -4.36 12.65 -8.25
N GLY A 667 -5.17 11.60 -8.15
CA GLY A 667 -5.94 11.08 -9.28
C GLY A 667 -7.38 11.57 -9.27
N LEU A 668 -7.63 12.88 -9.35
CA LEU A 668 -8.98 13.44 -9.28
C LEU A 668 -9.88 12.91 -10.42
N ARG A 669 -11.08 12.43 -10.06
CA ARG A 669 -12.07 11.92 -11.01
C ARG A 669 -13.40 12.62 -10.85
N LEU A 670 -14.02 12.96 -11.98
CA LEU A 670 -15.37 13.49 -12.06
C LEU A 670 -16.37 12.35 -12.30
N HIS A 671 -17.38 12.27 -11.44
CA HIS A 671 -18.44 11.27 -11.47
C HIS A 671 -19.82 11.94 -11.59
N PRO A 672 -20.81 11.29 -12.24
CA PRO A 672 -22.21 11.70 -12.15
C PRO A 672 -22.70 11.68 -10.70
N GLY A 673 -23.43 12.71 -10.27
CA GLY A 673 -23.89 12.83 -8.88
C GLY A 673 -25.13 12.01 -8.53
N ALA A 674 -25.84 11.47 -9.52
CA ALA A 674 -27.11 10.76 -9.33
C ALA A 674 -27.03 9.57 -8.35
N GLY A 675 -25.86 8.93 -8.23
CA GLY A 675 -25.64 7.77 -7.35
C GLY A 675 -25.41 8.10 -5.88
N VAL A 676 -25.31 9.38 -5.52
CA VAL A 676 -24.97 9.85 -4.16
C VAL A 676 -26.11 10.68 -3.58
N ARG A 677 -26.39 10.50 -2.29
CA ARG A 677 -27.40 11.24 -1.55
C ARG A 677 -26.82 11.82 -0.27
N VAL A 678 -27.33 13.00 0.07
CA VAL A 678 -27.14 13.62 1.38
C VAL A 678 -28.45 13.47 2.13
N ARG A 679 -28.38 13.08 3.40
CA ARG A 679 -29.51 13.00 4.32
C ARG A 679 -29.20 13.85 5.54
N LEU A 680 -30.16 14.66 5.94
CA LEU A 680 -30.08 15.50 7.12
C LEU A 680 -31.20 15.10 8.08
N GLY A 681 -30.83 14.77 9.32
CA GLY A 681 -31.77 14.48 10.40
C GLY A 681 -32.50 15.74 10.86
N THR A 682 -33.67 15.54 11.46
CA THR A 682 -34.47 16.63 12.04
C THR A 682 -33.78 17.27 13.26
N ALA A 683 -33.05 16.48 14.05
CA ALA A 683 -32.26 16.93 15.21
C ALA A 683 -30.84 17.46 14.87
N ALA A 684 -30.55 17.71 13.59
CA ALA A 684 -29.23 18.13 13.13
C ALA A 684 -28.77 19.47 13.73
N ALA A 685 -27.55 19.53 14.26
CA ALA A 685 -26.99 20.73 14.90
C ALA A 685 -26.70 21.89 13.93
N GLU A 686 -27.07 23.10 14.35
CA GLU A 686 -26.73 24.37 13.69
C GLU A 686 -25.24 24.74 13.95
N PRO A 687 -24.56 25.47 13.04
CA PRO A 687 -25.06 26.22 11.88
C PRO A 687 -25.03 25.45 10.55
N LEU A 688 -24.35 24.31 10.47
CA LEU A 688 -24.19 23.57 9.20
C LEU A 688 -25.55 23.09 8.66
N ALA A 689 -26.38 22.52 9.53
CA ALA A 689 -27.69 21.98 9.16
C ALA A 689 -28.61 23.04 8.54
N GLY A 690 -28.75 24.21 9.17
CA GLY A 690 -29.60 25.29 8.66
C GLY A 690 -29.02 25.97 7.42
N GLN A 691 -27.70 25.97 7.24
CA GLN A 691 -27.08 26.40 5.98
C GLN A 691 -27.40 25.41 4.84
N LEU A 692 -27.34 24.09 5.08
CA LEU A 692 -27.71 23.07 4.09
C LEU A 692 -29.18 23.20 3.67
N ARG A 693 -30.10 23.39 4.63
CA ARG A 693 -31.53 23.61 4.37
C ARG A 693 -31.79 24.90 3.58
N ARG A 694 -31.14 26.00 3.95
CA ARG A 694 -31.26 27.29 3.22
C ARG A 694 -30.79 27.20 1.77
N LEU A 695 -29.79 26.36 1.50
CA LEU A 695 -29.30 26.09 0.15
C LEU A 695 -30.10 24.99 -0.58
N GLY A 696 -31.07 24.36 0.08
CA GLY A 696 -31.88 23.24 -0.46
C GLY A 696 -31.09 21.96 -0.71
N ILE A 697 -29.93 21.78 -0.06
CA ILE A 697 -29.03 20.64 -0.29
C ILE A 697 -29.55 19.35 0.38
N ASP A 698 -30.31 19.47 1.45
CA ASP A 698 -30.90 18.37 2.22
C ASP A 698 -31.91 17.52 1.41
N ALA A 699 -32.55 18.12 0.40
CA ALA A 699 -33.46 17.44 -0.51
C ALA A 699 -32.89 17.25 -1.93
N ALA A 700 -31.76 17.88 -2.25
CA ALA A 700 -31.17 17.86 -3.59
C ALA A 700 -30.20 16.70 -3.80
N ARG A 701 -30.01 16.32 -5.06
CA ARG A 701 -28.90 15.47 -5.48
C ARG A 701 -27.76 16.32 -6.02
N PRO A 702 -26.50 15.90 -5.83
CA PRO A 702 -25.38 16.60 -6.43
C PRO A 702 -25.47 16.49 -7.95
N LEU A 703 -25.08 17.56 -8.65
CA LEU A 703 -24.96 17.58 -10.11
C LEU A 703 -23.84 16.64 -10.54
N PHE A 704 -22.69 16.74 -9.89
CA PHE A 704 -21.53 15.86 -10.06
C PHE A 704 -20.75 15.73 -8.76
N VAL A 705 -19.90 14.71 -8.69
CA VAL A 705 -19.00 14.46 -7.56
C VAL A 705 -17.57 14.41 -8.08
N LEU A 706 -16.69 15.21 -7.47
CA LEU A 706 -15.24 15.08 -7.68
C LEU A 706 -14.68 14.22 -6.55
N ALA A 707 -14.21 13.02 -6.89
CA ALA A 707 -13.67 12.07 -5.92
C ALA A 707 -12.16 11.88 -6.15
N CYS A 708 -11.41 11.84 -5.07
CA CYS A 708 -10.01 11.48 -5.07
C CYS A 708 -9.79 10.50 -3.91
N PRO A 709 -9.69 9.18 -4.19
CA PRO A 709 -9.56 8.16 -3.14
C PRO A 709 -8.19 8.21 -2.44
N GLN A 710 -7.22 8.88 -3.06
CA GLN A 710 -5.90 9.12 -2.51
C GLN A 710 -5.29 10.36 -3.17
N PHE A 711 -4.88 11.33 -2.37
CA PHE A 711 -4.14 12.51 -2.79
C PHE A 711 -3.23 13.02 -1.68
N MET A 712 -2.22 13.75 -2.10
CA MET A 712 -1.36 14.54 -1.25
C MET A 712 -1.75 16.01 -1.36
N ALA A 713 -1.55 16.77 -0.30
CA ALA A 713 -1.74 18.21 -0.37
C ALA A 713 -0.77 18.97 0.52
N HIS A 714 -0.60 20.25 0.23
CA HIS A 714 -0.04 21.18 1.19
C HIS A 714 -0.91 22.43 1.24
N ARG A 715 -1.15 22.92 2.45
CA ARG A 715 -2.05 24.04 2.72
C ARG A 715 -1.30 25.16 3.40
N GLY A 716 -1.22 26.32 2.73
CA GLY A 716 -0.49 27.48 3.24
C GLY A 716 -1.07 28.03 4.56
N GLY A 717 -0.30 28.89 5.22
CA GLY A 717 -0.70 29.55 6.49
C GLY A 717 -1.79 30.61 6.35
N GLY A 718 -2.31 30.84 5.15
CA GLY A 718 -3.29 31.88 4.86
C GLY A 718 -2.66 33.28 4.76
N ALA A 719 -3.13 34.07 3.79
CA ALA A 719 -2.77 35.47 3.64
C ALA A 719 -3.97 36.34 4.03
N VAL A 720 -3.76 37.28 4.96
CA VAL A 720 -4.78 38.28 5.29
C VAL A 720 -4.87 39.25 4.11
N LEU A 721 -6.06 39.38 3.57
CA LEU A 721 -6.36 40.36 2.54
C LEU A 721 -6.71 41.67 3.26
N ALA A 722 -5.94 42.71 2.99
CA ALA A 722 -6.16 44.04 3.55
C ALA A 722 -7.38 44.69 2.87
N ARG A 723 -8.59 44.35 3.31
CA ARG A 723 -9.84 45.06 3.03
C ARG A 723 -10.81 44.90 4.19
#